data_AF-A0A3D2DNI8-F1
#
_entry.id   AF-A0A3D2DNI8-F1
#
_cell.length_a   1.000
_cell.length_b   1.000
_cell.length_c   1.000
_cell.angle_alpha   90.00
_cell.angle_beta   90.00
_cell.angle_gamma   90.00
#
_symmetry.space_group_name_H-M   'P 1'
#
loop_
_entity.id
_entity.type
_entity.pdbx_description
1 polymer ?
#
loop_
_entity_poly.entity_id
_entity_poly.type
_entity_poly.pdbx_seq_one_letter_code
_entity_poly.pdbx_strand_id
1 'polypeptide(L)'
;MINTAAISHIKTISYIRTISLRAQITVMAAMVFMLVVSFVTTCVNSAAMSGYNTIIKQSCSLSDESVFAAYSNDLLEQFDIFALKKSDIINEKIPQYIKENIKTYSKDLSLTEASYTGYKYMTDNGGYGVEEQIIKYMKSGGYADVVKNYNAVNNRIKESDAVRRVTEAICSTQATAGESSSVMSLLINTCSDMDEKENEISSMVAECKKNMDELYYMYEADDVNILSQYSRKIERISDEIHSISQDILYQASSYEELRTKSEQSIRECHEKLNFNRSDISDELYQELSEDIDRLYTEYGDAGVLSEGYIRDIVDNDNSIIENIVGNMKAVQDICKKISEPDVEKQEYITKIEKIYEDIESEINGFSIKTIVQEYEQYTFRADDYNTSITSLNKIYQILKEGAAGLVIDGEISDKSMDYSDLADTYVSGSYGGDGISNIDIRQALVSEYIISRYAGYTDYIEKNGQQTGYVENKDRAVGRLLDYEIEYILCGRQSDKDNLNEVLFKLVLIREGLNLSYLVTDVQKKNECFGLALQLLGYTGNMALIKAAQYFIMSIWAYAESVMELRELYAGESIATVKNADNWITDINTVISSGAAGLKTSLFSDKNKAGKETGSTAGYNSLDYMDYMRILLLIKDRTARNAGIMSAMELVMIALGHEDFRMKEYIYEASGTAVFVYVKNGQTYSQKLGYSYI
;
A
#
# COMPACT_ATOMS: atom_id res chain seq x y z
N MET A 1 108.08 -37.51 -63.71
CA MET A 1 108.04 -36.85 -62.38
C MET A 1 106.64 -36.29 -62.16
N ILE A 2 105.69 -37.06 -61.61
CA ILE A 2 104.36 -36.49 -61.33
C ILE A 2 104.35 -35.87 -59.93
N ASN A 3 104.53 -34.56 -60.04
CA ASN A 3 104.41 -33.40 -59.19
C ASN A 3 103.65 -33.54 -57.84
N THR A 4 104.45 -33.57 -56.78
CA THR A 4 104.08 -33.43 -55.36
C THR A 4 103.30 -32.14 -55.04
N ALA A 5 103.34 -31.11 -55.91
CA ALA A 5 102.67 -29.83 -55.68
C ALA A 5 101.12 -29.91 -55.73
N ALA A 6 100.56 -30.75 -56.61
CA ALA A 6 99.10 -30.92 -56.70
C ALA A 6 98.53 -31.61 -55.45
N ILE A 7 99.27 -32.58 -54.89
CA ILE A 7 98.92 -33.28 -53.64
C ILE A 7 99.01 -32.33 -52.44
N SER A 8 99.98 -31.40 -52.44
CA SER A 8 100.11 -30.36 -51.41
C SER A 8 98.91 -29.41 -51.39
N HIS A 9 98.51 -28.87 -52.54
CA HIS A 9 97.37 -27.93 -52.62
C HIS A 9 96.03 -28.57 -52.20
N ILE A 10 95.78 -29.83 -52.58
CA ILE A 10 94.58 -30.57 -52.16
C ILE A 10 94.60 -30.83 -50.65
N LYS A 11 95.77 -31.16 -50.08
CA LYS A 11 95.94 -31.31 -48.63
C LYS A 11 95.69 -30.00 -47.89
N THR A 12 96.16 -28.86 -48.40
CA THR A 12 95.98 -27.55 -47.75
C THR A 12 94.53 -27.08 -47.82
N ILE A 13 93.82 -27.24 -48.95
CA ILE A 13 92.39 -26.91 -49.06
C ILE A 13 91.55 -27.83 -48.18
N SER A 14 91.84 -29.14 -48.17
CA SER A 14 91.22 -30.10 -47.26
C SER A 14 91.47 -29.73 -45.80
N TYR A 15 92.70 -29.36 -45.45
CA TYR A 15 93.10 -28.96 -44.10
C TYR A 15 92.42 -27.67 -43.64
N ILE A 16 92.33 -26.64 -44.49
CA ILE A 16 91.60 -25.39 -44.19
C ILE A 16 90.09 -25.65 -44.07
N ARG A 17 89.51 -26.49 -44.94
CA ARG A 17 88.09 -26.89 -44.84
C ARG A 17 87.82 -27.70 -43.58
N THR A 18 88.75 -28.56 -43.17
CA THR A 18 88.70 -29.35 -41.93
C THR A 18 88.87 -28.47 -40.69
N ILE A 19 89.72 -27.44 -40.73
CA ILE A 19 89.85 -26.43 -39.66
C ILE A 19 88.59 -25.58 -39.55
N SER A 20 88.04 -25.11 -40.67
CA SER A 20 86.77 -24.37 -40.73
C SER A 20 85.60 -25.19 -40.16
N LEU A 21 85.48 -26.47 -40.55
CA LEU A 21 84.51 -27.43 -40.00
C LEU A 21 84.71 -27.70 -38.49
N ARG A 22 85.96 -27.80 -38.02
CA ARG A 22 86.28 -27.99 -36.59
C ARG A 22 85.98 -26.73 -35.75
N ALA A 23 86.23 -25.55 -36.30
CA ALA A 23 85.87 -24.28 -35.65
C ALA A 23 84.35 -24.10 -35.56
N GLN A 24 83.59 -24.47 -36.61
CA GLN A 24 82.13 -24.43 -36.61
C GLN A 24 81.50 -25.33 -35.54
N ILE A 25 82.01 -26.55 -35.35
CA ILE A 25 81.53 -27.46 -34.29
C ILE A 25 81.81 -26.88 -32.90
N THR A 26 82.97 -26.26 -32.71
CA THR A 26 83.36 -25.64 -31.42
C THR A 26 82.50 -24.41 -31.11
N VAL A 27 82.25 -23.56 -32.11
CA VAL A 27 81.38 -22.39 -31.99
C VAL A 27 79.93 -22.81 -31.73
N MET A 28 79.43 -23.83 -32.43
CA MET A 28 78.09 -24.38 -32.22
C MET A 28 77.95 -24.99 -30.81
N ALA A 29 78.94 -25.78 -30.35
CA ALA A 29 78.94 -26.33 -29.00
C ALA A 29 78.98 -25.24 -27.92
N ALA A 30 79.77 -24.18 -28.13
CA ALA A 30 79.80 -23.02 -27.22
C ALA A 30 78.47 -22.27 -27.20
N MET A 31 77.82 -22.06 -28.35
CA MET A 31 76.49 -21.44 -28.43
C MET A 31 75.42 -22.28 -27.73
N VAL A 32 75.42 -23.60 -27.94
CA VAL A 32 74.49 -24.52 -27.26
C VAL A 32 74.75 -24.52 -25.75
N PHE A 33 76.00 -24.56 -25.32
CA PHE A 33 76.35 -24.49 -23.90
C PHE A 33 75.90 -23.17 -23.26
N MET A 34 76.13 -22.03 -23.92
CA MET A 34 75.65 -20.73 -23.45
C MET A 34 74.12 -20.66 -23.38
N LEU A 35 73.40 -21.26 -24.34
CA LEU A 35 71.94 -21.36 -24.30
C LEU A 35 71.45 -22.23 -23.13
N VAL A 36 72.09 -23.37 -22.87
CA VAL A 36 71.74 -24.24 -21.73
C VAL A 36 72.01 -23.55 -20.41
N VAL A 37 73.17 -22.90 -20.25
CA VAL A 37 73.49 -22.13 -19.04
C VAL A 37 72.49 -21.00 -18.84
N SER A 38 72.17 -20.24 -19.89
CA SER A 38 71.15 -19.17 -19.86
C SER A 38 69.76 -19.70 -19.49
N PHE A 39 69.37 -20.86 -20.03
CA PHE A 39 68.10 -21.50 -19.69
C PHE A 39 68.06 -21.92 -18.22
N VAL A 40 69.10 -22.59 -17.72
CA VAL A 40 69.19 -23.02 -16.32
C VAL A 40 69.18 -21.82 -15.37
N THR A 41 69.96 -20.76 -15.64
CA THR A 41 69.96 -19.55 -14.80
C THR A 41 68.62 -18.84 -14.84
N THR A 42 67.94 -18.81 -16.00
CA THR A 42 66.59 -18.28 -16.13
C THR A 42 65.57 -19.10 -15.32
N CYS A 43 65.65 -20.43 -15.36
CA CYS A 43 64.78 -21.30 -14.55
C CYS A 43 65.00 -21.11 -13.04
N VAL A 44 66.26 -21.01 -12.59
CA VAL A 44 66.60 -20.74 -11.18
C VAL A 44 66.09 -19.37 -10.75
N ASN A 45 66.29 -18.33 -11.58
CA ASN A 45 65.79 -16.99 -11.29
C ASN A 45 64.25 -16.95 -11.26
N SER A 46 63.58 -17.66 -12.17
CA SER A 46 62.11 -17.79 -12.19
C SER A 46 61.58 -18.51 -10.95
N ALA A 47 62.24 -19.59 -10.51
CA ALA A 47 61.87 -20.30 -9.29
C ALA A 47 62.05 -19.40 -8.04
N ALA A 48 63.16 -18.66 -7.95
CA ALA A 48 63.39 -17.71 -6.87
C ALA A 48 62.34 -16.59 -6.87
N MET A 49 62.02 -16.02 -8.04
CA MET A 49 60.97 -15.03 -8.26
C MET A 49 59.61 -15.49 -7.74
N SER A 50 59.24 -16.74 -8.06
CA SER A 50 57.99 -17.35 -7.60
C SER A 50 57.97 -17.53 -6.07
N GLY A 51 59.10 -17.92 -5.48
CA GLY A 51 59.27 -18.00 -4.03
C GLY A 51 59.07 -16.64 -3.35
N TYR A 52 59.71 -15.59 -3.84
CA TYR A 52 59.53 -14.24 -3.32
C TYR A 52 58.09 -13.73 -3.45
N ASN A 53 57.44 -13.98 -4.58
CA ASN A 53 56.04 -13.62 -4.78
C ASN A 53 55.12 -14.33 -3.77
N THR A 54 55.41 -15.59 -3.43
CA THR A 54 54.67 -16.35 -2.43
C THR A 54 54.86 -15.76 -1.03
N ILE A 55 56.11 -15.43 -0.65
CA ILE A 55 56.42 -14.78 0.63
C ILE A 55 55.74 -13.42 0.74
N ILE A 56 55.76 -12.61 -0.33
CA ILE A 56 55.08 -11.31 -0.38
C ILE A 56 53.58 -11.49 -0.14
N LYS A 57 52.93 -12.40 -0.88
CA LYS A 57 51.49 -12.67 -0.73
C LYS A 57 51.11 -13.11 0.68
N GLN A 58 51.85 -14.07 1.25
CA GLN A 58 51.61 -14.54 2.61
C GLN A 58 51.83 -13.44 3.64
N SER A 59 52.92 -12.67 3.52
CA SER A 59 53.22 -11.57 4.43
C SER A 59 52.16 -10.49 4.38
N CYS A 60 51.68 -10.14 3.19
CA CYS A 60 50.56 -9.20 3.02
C CYS A 60 49.27 -9.75 3.65
N SER A 61 48.88 -11.00 3.34
CA SER A 61 47.66 -11.62 3.88
C SER A 61 47.64 -11.68 5.41
N LEU A 62 48.75 -12.09 6.03
CA LEU A 62 48.87 -12.12 7.50
C LEU A 62 48.84 -10.71 8.11
N SER A 63 49.39 -9.73 7.41
CA SER A 63 49.35 -8.34 7.86
C SER A 63 47.95 -7.76 7.76
N ASP A 64 47.23 -8.08 6.68
CA ASP A 64 45.82 -7.71 6.49
C ASP A 64 44.95 -8.30 7.62
N GLU A 65 45.09 -9.61 7.92
CA GLU A 65 44.43 -10.27 9.05
C GLU A 65 44.78 -9.61 10.39
N SER A 66 46.05 -9.23 10.60
CA SER A 66 46.50 -8.61 11.85
C SER A 66 45.92 -7.21 12.06
N VAL A 67 45.66 -6.46 10.98
CA VAL A 67 44.98 -5.15 11.07
C VAL A 67 43.51 -5.35 11.37
N PHE A 68 42.87 -6.29 10.69
CA PHE A 68 41.45 -6.58 10.87
C PHE A 68 41.16 -7.33 12.17
N ALA A 69 42.16 -7.88 12.86
CA ALA A 69 42.00 -8.38 14.22
C ALA A 69 41.69 -7.28 15.27
N ALA A 70 41.78 -5.99 14.90
CA ALA A 70 41.42 -4.87 15.76
C ALA A 70 39.92 -4.48 15.67
N TYR A 71 39.05 -5.40 15.26
CA TYR A 71 37.60 -5.19 15.26
C TYR A 71 37.06 -4.84 16.65
N SER A 72 35.87 -4.24 16.69
CA SER A 72 35.17 -3.94 17.95
C SER A 72 34.72 -5.23 18.66
N ASN A 73 35.27 -5.51 19.84
CA ASN A 73 34.86 -6.65 20.66
C ASN A 73 33.39 -6.53 21.10
N ASP A 74 32.93 -5.32 21.42
CA ASP A 74 31.56 -5.10 21.89
C ASP A 74 30.54 -5.37 20.78
N LEU A 75 30.84 -5.04 19.52
CA LEU A 75 29.97 -5.38 18.39
C LEU A 75 29.94 -6.89 18.13
N LEU A 76 31.06 -7.58 18.34
CA LEU A 76 31.11 -9.03 18.21
C LEU A 76 30.32 -9.71 19.35
N GLU A 77 30.49 -9.26 20.59
CA GLU A 77 29.85 -9.85 21.77
C GLU A 77 28.33 -9.62 21.79
N GLN A 78 27.87 -8.42 21.43
CA GLN A 78 26.44 -8.08 21.45
C GLN A 78 25.70 -8.52 20.19
N PHE A 79 26.36 -8.52 19.03
CA PHE A 79 25.68 -8.63 17.73
C PHE A 79 26.23 -9.70 16.79
N ASP A 80 27.32 -10.39 17.13
CA ASP A 80 28.04 -11.30 16.24
C ASP A 80 28.56 -10.60 14.94
N ILE A 81 28.83 -9.28 15.01
CA ILE A 81 29.26 -8.48 13.86
C ILE A 81 30.71 -8.05 13.99
N PHE A 82 31.49 -8.28 12.94
CA PHE A 82 32.83 -7.75 12.79
C PHE A 82 32.78 -6.38 12.10
N ALA A 83 33.27 -5.36 12.79
CA ALA A 83 33.46 -4.05 12.21
C ALA A 83 34.69 -3.37 12.80
N LEU A 84 35.43 -2.65 11.95
CA LEU A 84 36.63 -1.93 12.33
C LEU A 84 36.42 -0.43 12.16
N LYS A 85 36.68 0.36 13.21
CA LYS A 85 36.61 1.82 13.10
C LYS A 85 37.71 2.30 12.17
N LYS A 86 37.38 3.11 11.17
CA LYS A 86 38.35 3.56 10.17
C LYS A 86 39.54 4.31 10.77
N SER A 87 39.32 5.09 11.82
CA SER A 87 40.39 5.80 12.53
C SER A 87 41.44 4.86 13.14
N ASP A 88 41.03 3.64 13.48
CA ASP A 88 41.88 2.65 14.15
C ASP A 88 42.77 1.91 13.15
N ILE A 89 42.46 2.02 11.86
CA ILE A 89 43.39 1.75 10.77
C ILE A 89 44.44 2.86 10.76
N ILE A 90 45.41 2.69 11.65
CA ILE A 90 46.64 3.46 11.57
C ILE A 90 47.38 2.93 10.34
N ASN A 91 47.32 3.64 9.21
CA ASN A 91 48.03 3.26 7.98
C ASN A 91 49.54 3.04 8.20
N GLU A 92 50.11 3.51 9.31
CA GLU A 92 51.50 3.21 9.71
C GLU A 92 51.70 1.76 10.23
N LYS A 93 50.66 1.10 10.76
CA LYS A 93 50.72 -0.28 11.28
C LYS A 93 50.89 -1.32 10.16
N ILE A 94 50.27 -1.10 8.99
CA ILE A 94 50.40 -2.02 7.85
C ILE A 94 51.85 -2.16 7.37
N PRO A 95 52.57 -1.07 7.07
CA PRO A 95 53.99 -1.16 6.77
C PRO A 95 54.80 -1.82 7.88
N GLN A 96 54.43 -1.63 9.15
CA GLN A 96 55.11 -2.27 10.28
C GLN A 96 54.89 -3.79 10.29
N TYR A 97 53.64 -4.26 10.23
CA TYR A 97 53.32 -5.70 10.17
C TYR A 97 53.95 -6.38 8.96
N ILE A 98 53.87 -5.74 7.78
CA ILE A 98 54.47 -6.28 6.55
C ILE A 98 56.00 -6.35 6.69
N LYS A 99 56.66 -5.31 7.22
CA LYS A 99 58.11 -5.33 7.45
C LYS A 99 58.53 -6.44 8.41
N GLU A 100 57.78 -6.64 9.49
CA GLU A 100 58.09 -7.66 10.50
C GLU A 100 57.89 -9.08 9.94
N ASN A 101 56.81 -9.29 9.18
CA ASN A 101 56.55 -10.54 8.48
C ASN A 101 57.65 -10.84 7.45
N ILE A 102 58.06 -9.88 6.60
CA ILE A 102 59.13 -10.12 5.62
C ILE A 102 60.47 -10.43 6.29
N LYS A 103 60.87 -9.69 7.33
CA LYS A 103 62.16 -9.94 8.02
C LYS A 103 62.28 -11.38 8.48
N THR A 104 61.16 -11.99 8.86
CA THR A 104 61.09 -13.38 9.31
C THR A 104 61.37 -14.37 8.17
N TYR A 105 60.95 -14.05 6.95
CA TYR A 105 60.97 -14.97 5.80
C TYR A 105 62.04 -14.67 4.73
N SER A 106 62.53 -13.43 4.60
CA SER A 106 63.54 -13.06 3.60
C SER A 106 64.30 -11.78 3.94
N LYS A 107 65.62 -11.79 3.74
CA LYS A 107 66.50 -10.59 3.82
C LYS A 107 66.64 -9.85 2.49
N ASP A 108 66.21 -10.47 1.39
CA ASP A 108 66.43 -9.96 0.04
C ASP A 108 65.25 -9.09 -0.47
N LEU A 109 64.20 -8.93 0.34
CA LEU A 109 63.02 -8.12 0.03
C LEU A 109 62.93 -6.93 0.99
N SER A 110 62.63 -5.75 0.43
CA SER A 110 62.36 -4.55 1.21
C SER A 110 61.01 -3.96 0.82
N LEU A 111 60.20 -3.60 1.81
CA LEU A 111 58.97 -2.83 1.59
C LEU A 111 59.33 -1.36 1.31
N THR A 112 58.77 -0.80 0.25
CA THR A 112 58.90 0.62 -0.12
C THR A 112 57.72 1.42 0.38
N GLU A 113 56.50 0.98 0.07
CA GLU A 113 55.27 1.68 0.40
C GLU A 113 54.15 0.65 0.62
N ALA A 114 53.26 0.90 1.58
CA ALA A 114 52.02 0.14 1.74
C ALA A 114 50.95 1.02 2.39
N SER A 115 49.75 1.01 1.83
CA SER A 115 48.60 1.72 2.40
C SER A 115 47.28 1.14 1.91
N TYR A 116 46.23 1.31 2.72
CA TYR A 116 44.85 1.14 2.26
C TYR A 116 44.35 2.44 1.63
N THR A 117 43.74 2.33 0.46
CA THR A 117 43.25 3.46 -0.34
C THR A 117 41.75 3.37 -0.62
N GLY A 118 41.16 2.17 -0.59
CA GLY A 118 39.73 1.95 -0.72
C GLY A 118 39.14 1.38 0.56
N TYR A 119 37.92 1.79 0.90
CA TYR A 119 37.20 1.35 2.09
C TYR A 119 35.73 1.15 1.73
N LYS A 120 35.10 0.13 2.33
CA LYS A 120 33.64 -0.03 2.30
C LYS A 120 33.09 -0.01 3.71
N TYR A 121 32.11 0.86 3.94
CA TYR A 121 31.52 1.13 5.24
C TYR A 121 30.31 0.24 5.49
N MET A 122 30.02 0.00 6.77
CA MET A 122 28.82 -0.74 7.20
C MET A 122 27.52 -0.14 6.66
N THR A 123 27.52 1.17 6.40
CA THR A 123 26.39 1.97 5.93
C THR A 123 26.24 2.03 4.41
N ASP A 124 27.23 1.54 3.66
CA ASP A 124 27.21 1.61 2.19
C ASP A 124 26.10 0.72 1.61
N ASN A 125 25.52 1.16 0.48
CA ASN A 125 24.50 0.43 -0.30
C ASN A 125 23.31 -0.05 0.54
N GLY A 126 22.75 0.82 1.37
CA GLY A 126 21.60 0.50 2.21
C GLY A 126 21.90 -0.49 3.34
N GLY A 127 23.14 -0.50 3.84
CA GLY A 127 23.55 -1.37 4.95
C GLY A 127 23.97 -2.78 4.52
N TYR A 128 24.46 -2.94 3.29
CA TYR A 128 24.84 -4.24 2.72
C TYR A 128 25.83 -5.02 3.59
N GLY A 129 26.84 -4.32 4.16
CA GLY A 129 27.87 -4.94 5.00
C GLY A 129 27.31 -5.57 6.28
N VAL A 130 26.29 -4.95 6.88
CA VAL A 130 25.58 -5.50 8.06
C VAL A 130 24.76 -6.71 7.66
N GLU A 131 23.98 -6.59 6.58
CA GLU A 131 23.08 -7.66 6.14
C GLU A 131 23.84 -8.95 5.79
N GLU A 132 24.95 -8.85 5.04
CA GLU A 132 25.75 -10.02 4.65
C GLU A 132 26.39 -10.71 5.86
N GLN A 133 26.86 -9.96 6.86
CA GLN A 133 27.41 -10.55 8.08
C GLN A 133 26.32 -11.29 8.86
N ILE A 134 25.15 -10.68 9.04
CA ILE A 134 23.98 -11.34 9.66
C ILE A 134 23.64 -12.64 8.92
N ILE A 135 23.56 -12.60 7.59
CA ILE A 135 23.23 -13.79 6.79
C ILE A 135 24.29 -14.88 6.91
N LYS A 136 25.58 -14.51 6.93
CA LYS A 136 26.69 -15.45 7.12
C LYS A 136 26.60 -16.12 8.49
N TYR A 137 26.35 -15.34 9.53
CA TYR A 137 26.12 -15.83 10.89
C TYR A 137 24.95 -16.82 10.94
N MET A 138 23.80 -16.43 10.39
CA MET A 138 22.58 -17.24 10.39
C MET A 138 22.71 -18.49 9.49
N LYS A 139 23.51 -18.47 8.42
CA LYS A 139 23.78 -19.69 7.64
C LYS A 139 24.62 -20.70 8.41
N SER A 140 25.58 -20.24 9.19
CA SER A 140 26.45 -21.09 10.02
C SER A 140 25.72 -21.72 11.21
N GLY A 141 24.64 -21.10 11.70
CA GLY A 141 23.85 -21.58 12.84
C GLY A 141 22.78 -22.64 12.55
N GLY A 142 22.58 -23.06 11.29
CA GLY A 142 21.63 -24.13 10.96
C GLY A 142 20.16 -23.71 10.80
N TYR A 143 19.87 -22.42 10.63
CA TYR A 143 18.52 -21.84 10.54
C TYR A 143 17.79 -22.08 9.19
N ALA A 144 18.15 -23.14 8.45
CA ALA A 144 17.56 -23.44 7.14
C ALA A 144 16.08 -23.86 7.21
N ASP A 145 15.60 -24.33 8.36
CA ASP A 145 14.22 -24.78 8.55
C ASP A 145 13.22 -23.64 8.83
N VAL A 146 13.69 -22.41 9.09
CA VAL A 146 12.85 -21.21 9.30
C VAL A 146 11.95 -20.90 8.09
N VAL A 147 12.38 -21.32 6.89
CA VAL A 147 11.80 -20.90 5.60
C VAL A 147 10.52 -21.65 5.23
N LYS A 148 10.23 -22.80 5.85
CA LYS A 148 9.10 -23.66 5.44
C LYS A 148 7.72 -23.10 5.80
N ASN A 149 7.62 -22.26 6.82
CA ASN A 149 6.34 -21.75 7.34
C ASN A 149 5.96 -20.37 6.78
N TYR A 150 6.84 -19.74 6.01
CA TYR A 150 6.70 -18.37 5.56
C TYR A 150 5.69 -18.16 4.40
N ASN A 151 5.75 -19.02 3.37
CA ASN A 151 4.95 -18.83 2.15
C ASN A 151 3.44 -18.86 2.42
N ALA A 152 3.00 -19.68 3.36
CA ALA A 152 1.59 -19.78 3.75
C ALA A 152 1.06 -18.50 4.40
N VAL A 153 1.89 -17.80 5.17
CA VAL A 153 1.54 -16.57 5.86
C VAL A 153 1.59 -15.36 4.91
N ASN A 154 2.60 -15.30 4.03
CA ASN A 154 2.73 -14.23 3.04
C ASN A 154 1.53 -14.09 2.11
N ASN A 155 1.02 -15.22 1.59
CA ASN A 155 -0.13 -15.22 0.68
C ASN A 155 -1.37 -14.58 1.34
N ARG A 156 -1.54 -14.75 2.65
CA ARG A 156 -2.71 -14.24 3.39
C ARG A 156 -2.65 -12.75 3.64
N ILE A 157 -1.44 -12.22 3.86
CA ILE A 157 -1.24 -10.78 4.03
C ILE A 157 -1.48 -10.08 2.69
N LYS A 158 -1.03 -10.68 1.58
CA LYS A 158 -1.33 -10.20 0.23
C LYS A 158 -2.84 -10.21 -0.02
N GLU A 159 -3.54 -11.30 0.28
CA GLU A 159 -5.00 -11.39 0.17
C GLU A 159 -5.69 -10.32 1.01
N SER A 160 -5.30 -10.19 2.28
CA SER A 160 -5.82 -9.15 3.19
C SER A 160 -5.67 -7.75 2.61
N ASP A 161 -4.48 -7.39 2.14
CA ASP A 161 -4.20 -6.07 1.58
C ASP A 161 -4.97 -5.84 0.26
N ALA A 162 -5.04 -6.85 -0.60
CA ALA A 162 -5.82 -6.82 -1.83
C ALA A 162 -7.32 -6.59 -1.55
N VAL A 163 -7.91 -7.33 -0.61
CA VAL A 163 -9.33 -7.23 -0.24
C VAL A 163 -9.65 -5.87 0.37
N ARG A 164 -8.78 -5.37 1.26
CA ARG A 164 -8.92 -4.02 1.81
C ARG A 164 -8.88 -2.97 0.70
N ARG A 165 -7.94 -3.07 -0.24
CA ARG A 165 -7.81 -2.15 -1.38
C ARG A 165 -9.02 -2.15 -2.31
N VAL A 166 -9.64 -3.30 -2.56
CA VAL A 166 -10.88 -3.42 -3.35
C VAL A 166 -12.06 -2.86 -2.57
N THR A 167 -12.20 -3.22 -1.30
CA THR A 167 -13.25 -2.68 -0.41
C THR A 167 -13.19 -1.16 -0.30
N GLU A 168 -12.00 -0.58 -0.14
CA GLU A 168 -11.80 0.88 -0.13
C GLU A 168 -12.27 1.55 -1.43
N ALA A 169 -12.06 0.90 -2.58
CA ALA A 169 -12.57 1.41 -3.85
C ALA A 169 -14.10 1.35 -3.90
N ILE A 170 -14.72 0.26 -3.46
CA ILE A 170 -16.17 0.14 -3.36
C ILE A 170 -16.75 1.22 -2.43
N CYS A 171 -16.14 1.44 -1.26
CA CYS A 171 -16.54 2.50 -0.33
C CYS A 171 -16.39 3.90 -0.95
N SER A 172 -15.37 4.13 -1.79
CA SER A 172 -15.16 5.44 -2.43
C SER A 172 -16.28 5.83 -3.41
N THR A 173 -16.96 4.85 -4.01
CA THR A 173 -18.15 5.06 -4.86
C THR A 173 -19.30 5.71 -4.10
N GLN A 174 -19.31 5.62 -2.76
CA GLN A 174 -20.35 6.24 -1.93
C GLN A 174 -20.42 7.77 -2.13
N ALA A 175 -19.29 8.44 -2.36
CA ALA A 175 -19.27 9.90 -2.53
C ALA A 175 -19.95 10.31 -3.84
N THR A 176 -19.55 9.72 -4.97
CA THR A 176 -20.10 10.02 -6.30
C THR A 176 -21.56 9.57 -6.42
N ALA A 177 -21.91 8.40 -5.87
CA ALA A 177 -23.30 7.93 -5.82
C ALA A 177 -24.19 8.75 -4.87
N GLY A 178 -23.61 9.29 -3.79
CA GLY A 178 -24.31 10.18 -2.85
C GLY A 178 -24.64 11.54 -3.48
N GLU A 179 -23.72 12.10 -4.26
CA GLU A 179 -23.96 13.33 -5.03
C GLU A 179 -25.06 13.13 -6.07
N SER A 180 -25.00 12.06 -6.87
CA SER A 180 -26.05 11.78 -7.86
C SER A 180 -27.42 11.54 -7.21
N SER A 181 -27.46 10.82 -6.07
CA SER A 181 -28.70 10.60 -5.31
C SER A 181 -29.29 11.90 -4.76
N SER A 182 -28.46 12.84 -4.33
CA SER A 182 -28.93 14.15 -3.82
C SER A 182 -29.57 14.98 -4.94
N VAL A 183 -28.97 14.98 -6.14
CA VAL A 183 -29.55 15.66 -7.31
C VAL A 183 -30.84 14.98 -7.77
N MET A 184 -30.90 13.65 -7.76
CA MET A 184 -32.14 12.92 -8.07
C MET A 184 -33.27 13.28 -7.08
N SER A 185 -32.97 13.36 -5.78
CA SER A 185 -33.97 13.76 -4.78
C SER A 185 -34.49 15.18 -5.03
N LEU A 186 -33.61 16.10 -5.42
CA LEU A 186 -34.00 17.47 -5.80
C LEU A 186 -34.88 17.46 -7.06
N LEU A 187 -34.49 16.71 -8.09
CA LEU A 187 -35.23 16.54 -9.34
C LEU A 187 -36.66 16.07 -9.09
N ILE A 188 -36.84 15.05 -8.27
CA ILE A 188 -38.17 14.50 -7.96
C ILE A 188 -39.04 15.51 -7.21
N ASN A 189 -38.46 16.30 -6.30
CA ASN A 189 -39.19 17.39 -5.65
C ASN A 189 -39.61 18.46 -6.66
N THR A 190 -38.73 18.86 -7.58
CA THR A 190 -39.04 19.85 -8.62
C THR A 190 -40.09 19.32 -9.62
N CYS A 191 -40.08 18.03 -9.96
CA CYS A 191 -41.16 17.40 -10.73
C CYS A 191 -42.50 17.42 -9.97
N SER A 192 -42.48 17.26 -8.64
CA SER A 192 -43.68 17.35 -7.80
C SER A 192 -44.24 18.78 -7.76
N ASP A 193 -43.36 19.79 -7.73
CA ASP A 193 -43.75 21.21 -7.82
C ASP A 193 -44.42 21.51 -9.17
N MET A 194 -43.94 20.91 -10.26
CA MET A 194 -44.57 21.03 -11.59
C MET A 194 -45.94 20.36 -11.64
N ASP A 195 -46.09 19.15 -11.10
CA ASP A 195 -47.39 18.46 -10.99
C ASP A 195 -48.40 19.30 -10.19
N GLU A 196 -47.98 19.94 -9.09
CA GLU A 196 -48.85 20.85 -8.33
C GLU A 196 -49.36 22.03 -9.20
N LYS A 197 -48.48 22.59 -10.05
CA LYS A 197 -48.82 23.70 -10.96
C LYS A 197 -49.73 23.26 -12.11
N GLU A 198 -49.51 22.08 -12.67
CA GLU A 198 -50.41 21.47 -13.67
C GLU A 198 -51.80 21.22 -13.09
N ASN A 199 -51.87 20.77 -11.83
CA ASN A 199 -53.13 20.63 -11.10
C ASN A 199 -53.80 21.98 -10.81
N GLU A 200 -53.02 23.05 -10.59
CA GLU A 200 -53.52 24.43 -10.45
C GLU A 200 -54.19 24.90 -11.78
N ILE A 201 -53.52 24.69 -12.93
CA ILE A 201 -54.10 24.97 -14.26
C ILE A 201 -55.37 24.15 -14.46
N SER A 202 -55.35 22.85 -14.17
CA SER A 202 -56.49 21.95 -14.32
C SER A 202 -57.70 22.43 -13.50
N SER A 203 -57.46 22.82 -12.25
CA SER A 203 -58.50 23.37 -11.36
C SER A 203 -59.06 24.70 -11.87
N MET A 204 -58.20 25.57 -12.37
CA MET A 204 -58.60 26.86 -12.93
C MET A 204 -59.43 26.73 -14.21
N VAL A 205 -59.05 25.82 -15.11
CA VAL A 205 -59.82 25.56 -16.34
C VAL A 205 -61.20 24.97 -16.00
N ALA A 206 -61.28 24.09 -15.01
CA ALA A 206 -62.57 23.59 -14.52
C ALA A 206 -63.44 24.71 -13.92
N GLU A 207 -62.86 25.64 -13.16
CA GLU A 207 -63.55 26.80 -12.61
C GLU A 207 -64.02 27.76 -13.71
N CYS A 208 -63.18 28.01 -14.72
CA CYS A 208 -63.53 28.75 -15.93
C CYS A 208 -64.77 28.16 -16.62
N LYS A 209 -64.77 26.84 -16.86
CA LYS A 209 -65.88 26.13 -17.52
C LYS A 209 -67.17 26.24 -16.73
N LYS A 210 -67.11 26.05 -15.41
CA LYS A 210 -68.29 26.21 -14.53
C LYS A 210 -68.85 27.63 -14.58
N ASN A 211 -67.99 28.65 -14.50
CA ASN A 211 -68.42 30.05 -14.64
C ASN A 211 -68.95 30.34 -16.05
N MET A 212 -68.48 29.62 -17.07
CA MET A 212 -68.97 29.71 -18.44
C MET A 212 -70.37 29.10 -18.65
N ASP A 213 -70.67 28.00 -17.97
CA ASP A 213 -72.03 27.45 -17.94
C ASP A 213 -73.03 28.43 -17.27
N GLU A 214 -72.56 29.24 -16.31
CA GLU A 214 -73.32 30.32 -15.67
C GLU A 214 -73.42 31.58 -16.56
N LEU A 215 -72.44 31.82 -17.45
CA LEU A 215 -72.40 32.93 -18.41
C LEU A 215 -73.47 32.84 -19.52
N TYR A 216 -74.10 31.69 -19.72
CA TYR A 216 -75.24 31.51 -20.63
C TYR A 216 -76.43 32.45 -20.30
N TYR A 217 -76.44 33.08 -19.11
CA TYR A 217 -77.55 33.90 -18.60
C TYR A 217 -77.22 35.39 -18.32
N MET A 218 -75.99 35.89 -18.52
CA MET A 218 -75.59 37.26 -18.14
C MET A 218 -75.10 38.10 -19.34
N TYR A 219 -75.64 39.32 -19.47
CA TYR A 219 -75.62 40.14 -20.70
C TYR A 219 -74.64 41.34 -20.66
N GLU A 220 -73.81 41.52 -19.62
CA GLU A 220 -73.09 42.79 -19.32
C GLU A 220 -71.54 42.72 -19.46
N ALA A 221 -70.88 43.89 -19.40
CA ALA A 221 -69.44 44.06 -19.66
C ALA A 221 -68.51 43.54 -18.54
N ASP A 222 -69.02 43.31 -17.32
CA ASP A 222 -68.25 42.79 -16.18
C ASP A 222 -67.86 41.31 -16.36
N ASP A 223 -68.62 40.57 -17.17
CA ASP A 223 -68.46 39.14 -17.44
C ASP A 223 -67.21 38.82 -18.29
N VAL A 224 -66.83 39.72 -19.21
CA VAL A 224 -65.62 39.62 -20.05
C VAL A 224 -64.33 39.82 -19.26
N ASN A 225 -64.41 40.53 -18.13
CA ASN A 225 -63.29 40.78 -17.24
C ASN A 225 -62.86 39.50 -16.49
N ILE A 226 -63.81 38.61 -16.18
CA ILE A 226 -63.55 37.35 -15.45
C ILE A 226 -62.71 36.39 -16.30
N LEU A 227 -63.09 36.13 -17.56
CA LEU A 227 -62.31 35.27 -18.47
C LEU A 227 -60.91 35.84 -18.76
N SER A 228 -60.81 37.17 -18.85
CA SER A 228 -59.51 37.86 -18.99
C SER A 228 -58.62 37.71 -17.74
N GLN A 229 -59.21 37.65 -16.54
CA GLN A 229 -58.46 37.40 -15.31
C GLN A 229 -57.94 35.97 -15.23
N TYR A 230 -58.74 34.98 -15.63
CA TYR A 230 -58.28 33.58 -15.70
C TYR A 230 -57.18 33.38 -16.74
N SER A 231 -57.31 33.98 -17.92
CA SER A 231 -56.26 33.98 -18.95
C SER A 231 -54.94 34.53 -18.41
N ARG A 232 -54.94 35.68 -17.71
CA ARG A 232 -53.72 36.25 -17.11
C ARG A 232 -53.12 35.38 -15.99
N LYS A 233 -53.97 34.69 -15.22
CA LYS A 233 -53.52 33.78 -14.16
C LYS A 233 -52.92 32.50 -14.76
N ILE A 234 -53.52 31.92 -15.80
CA ILE A 234 -52.97 30.77 -16.55
C ILE A 234 -51.65 31.15 -17.23
N GLU A 235 -51.54 32.34 -17.82
CA GLU A 235 -50.26 32.85 -18.35
C GLU A 235 -49.18 32.92 -17.26
N ARG A 236 -49.52 33.39 -16.05
CA ARG A 236 -48.58 33.43 -14.92
C ARG A 236 -48.13 32.04 -14.48
N ILE A 237 -49.06 31.10 -14.32
CA ILE A 237 -48.71 29.72 -13.93
C ILE A 237 -47.89 29.06 -15.03
N SER A 238 -48.19 29.34 -16.30
CA SER A 238 -47.37 28.88 -17.43
C SER A 238 -45.94 29.42 -17.38
N ASP A 239 -45.73 30.68 -17.01
CA ASP A 239 -44.39 31.24 -16.83
C ASP A 239 -43.65 30.55 -15.66
N GLU A 240 -44.37 30.24 -14.58
CA GLU A 240 -43.84 29.46 -13.44
C GLU A 240 -43.45 28.04 -13.87
N ILE A 241 -44.32 27.32 -14.59
CA ILE A 241 -44.02 25.98 -15.10
C ILE A 241 -42.84 26.02 -16.06
N HIS A 242 -42.76 27.01 -16.96
CA HIS A 242 -41.60 27.12 -17.86
C HIS A 242 -40.28 27.27 -17.08
N SER A 243 -40.28 28.04 -15.99
CA SER A 243 -39.11 28.15 -15.10
C SER A 243 -38.79 26.80 -14.43
N ILE A 244 -39.79 26.11 -13.89
CA ILE A 244 -39.63 24.80 -13.25
C ILE A 244 -39.11 23.77 -14.26
N SER A 245 -39.65 23.74 -15.48
CA SER A 245 -39.18 22.89 -16.58
C SER A 245 -37.70 23.09 -16.89
N GLN A 246 -37.20 24.33 -16.90
CA GLN A 246 -35.76 24.58 -17.10
C GLN A 246 -34.93 24.04 -15.94
N ASP A 247 -35.41 24.16 -14.70
CA ASP A 247 -34.75 23.60 -13.53
C ASP A 247 -34.72 22.06 -13.58
N ILE A 248 -35.83 21.41 -13.97
CA ILE A 248 -35.91 19.95 -14.16
C ILE A 248 -34.91 19.48 -15.21
N LEU A 249 -34.87 20.13 -16.37
CA LEU A 249 -33.93 19.77 -17.45
C LEU A 249 -32.47 19.94 -17.02
N TYR A 250 -32.16 21.03 -16.31
CA TYR A 250 -30.82 21.25 -15.77
C TYR A 250 -30.43 20.17 -14.74
N GLN A 251 -31.33 19.87 -13.81
CA GLN A 251 -31.12 18.86 -12.77
C GLN A 251 -30.99 17.45 -13.39
N ALA A 252 -31.75 17.12 -14.42
CA ALA A 252 -31.66 15.86 -15.15
C ALA A 252 -30.30 15.69 -15.84
N SER A 253 -29.81 16.71 -16.56
CA SER A 253 -28.47 16.69 -17.15
C SER A 253 -27.38 16.59 -16.08
N SER A 254 -27.53 17.31 -14.95
CA SER A 254 -26.59 17.23 -13.83
C SER A 254 -26.56 15.85 -13.17
N TYR A 255 -27.72 15.20 -13.06
CA TYR A 255 -27.82 13.83 -12.55
C TYR A 255 -27.08 12.85 -13.46
N GLU A 256 -27.28 12.92 -14.78
CA GLU A 256 -26.65 12.02 -15.74
C GLU A 256 -25.12 12.17 -15.75
N GLU A 257 -24.60 13.39 -15.61
CA GLU A 257 -23.16 13.64 -15.47
C GLU A 257 -22.59 12.94 -14.22
N LEU A 258 -23.26 13.09 -13.07
CA LEU A 258 -22.84 12.47 -11.81
C LEU A 258 -23.00 10.94 -11.81
N ARG A 259 -24.07 10.43 -12.44
CA ARG A 259 -24.27 8.99 -12.68
C ARG A 259 -23.12 8.40 -13.48
N THR A 260 -22.70 9.07 -14.56
CA THR A 260 -21.54 8.65 -15.37
C THR A 260 -20.25 8.61 -14.55
N LYS A 261 -20.04 9.57 -13.64
CA LYS A 261 -18.90 9.55 -12.70
C LYS A 261 -19.00 8.38 -11.72
N SER A 262 -20.18 8.09 -11.20
CA SER A 262 -20.43 6.92 -10.35
C SER A 262 -20.12 5.61 -11.08
N GLU A 263 -20.55 5.45 -12.33
CA GLU A 263 -20.20 4.29 -13.15
C GLU A 263 -18.69 4.16 -13.37
N GLN A 264 -17.99 5.29 -13.57
CA GLN A 264 -16.54 5.27 -13.69
C GLN A 264 -15.88 4.79 -12.40
N SER A 265 -16.35 5.22 -11.22
CA SER A 265 -15.88 4.69 -9.93
C SER A 265 -16.13 3.18 -9.80
N ILE A 266 -17.25 2.66 -10.32
CA ILE A 266 -17.52 1.21 -10.33
C ILE A 266 -16.56 0.47 -11.29
N ARG A 267 -16.26 1.04 -12.46
CA ARG A 267 -15.24 0.48 -13.38
C ARG A 267 -13.86 0.39 -12.71
N GLU A 268 -13.46 1.43 -11.98
CA GLU A 268 -12.21 1.45 -11.21
C GLU A 268 -12.17 0.34 -10.14
N CYS A 269 -13.32 -0.02 -9.55
CA CYS A 269 -13.43 -1.17 -8.64
C CYS A 269 -13.09 -2.50 -9.35
N HIS A 270 -13.61 -2.75 -10.55
CA HIS A 270 -13.26 -3.93 -11.34
C HIS A 270 -11.79 -3.96 -11.73
N GLU A 271 -11.24 -2.83 -12.19
CA GLU A 271 -9.82 -2.73 -12.54
C GLU A 271 -8.94 -3.09 -11.36
N LYS A 272 -9.29 -2.61 -10.17
CA LYS A 272 -8.55 -2.90 -8.93
C LYS A 272 -8.72 -4.34 -8.47
N LEU A 273 -9.91 -4.93 -8.59
CA LEU A 273 -10.13 -6.35 -8.32
C LEU A 273 -9.30 -7.24 -9.27
N ASN A 274 -9.29 -6.92 -10.56
CA ASN A 274 -8.53 -7.64 -11.59
C ASN A 274 -7.01 -7.50 -11.39
N PHE A 275 -6.55 -6.30 -11.02
CA PHE A 275 -5.14 -6.05 -10.72
C PHE A 275 -4.63 -6.95 -9.58
N ASN A 276 -5.46 -7.21 -8.57
CA ASN A 276 -5.09 -8.03 -7.41
C ASN A 276 -5.48 -9.51 -7.54
N ARG A 277 -5.86 -9.99 -8.74
CA ARG A 277 -6.39 -11.35 -8.91
C ARG A 277 -5.47 -12.46 -8.40
N SER A 278 -4.16 -12.31 -8.58
CA SER A 278 -3.17 -13.31 -8.15
C SER A 278 -3.07 -13.47 -6.64
N ASP A 279 -3.54 -12.47 -5.89
CA ASP A 279 -3.40 -12.37 -4.45
C ASP A 279 -4.71 -12.73 -3.72
N ILE A 280 -5.82 -12.93 -4.46
CA ILE A 280 -7.15 -13.23 -3.91
C ILE A 280 -7.57 -14.65 -4.31
N SER A 281 -8.14 -15.41 -3.36
CA SER A 281 -8.72 -16.73 -3.62
C SER A 281 -9.88 -16.70 -4.63
N ASP A 282 -10.13 -17.83 -5.31
CA ASP A 282 -11.15 -17.91 -6.37
C ASP A 282 -12.56 -17.60 -5.86
N GLU A 283 -12.92 -18.13 -4.68
CA GLU A 283 -14.19 -17.88 -4.01
C GLU A 283 -14.38 -16.39 -3.70
N LEU A 284 -13.36 -15.77 -3.09
CA LEU A 284 -13.43 -14.36 -2.71
C LEU A 284 -13.46 -13.42 -3.92
N TYR A 285 -12.72 -13.75 -4.98
CA TYR A 285 -12.77 -13.00 -6.24
C TYR A 285 -14.16 -13.07 -6.87
N GLN A 286 -14.79 -14.25 -6.88
CA GLN A 286 -16.14 -14.41 -7.42
C GLN A 286 -17.16 -13.59 -6.62
N GLU A 287 -17.15 -13.69 -5.29
CA GLU A 287 -18.07 -12.93 -4.43
C GLU A 287 -17.89 -11.41 -4.58
N LEU A 288 -16.64 -10.93 -4.62
CA LEU A 288 -16.35 -9.50 -4.84
C LEU A 288 -16.79 -9.06 -6.25
N SER A 289 -16.55 -9.87 -7.27
CA SER A 289 -16.97 -9.54 -8.64
C SER A 289 -18.49 -9.44 -8.73
N GLU A 290 -19.22 -10.40 -8.17
CA GLU A 290 -20.69 -10.39 -8.16
C GLU A 290 -21.24 -9.19 -7.39
N ASP A 291 -20.62 -8.80 -6.27
CA ASP A 291 -21.04 -7.63 -5.52
C ASP A 291 -20.70 -6.31 -6.24
N ILE A 292 -19.59 -6.24 -6.99
CA ILE A 292 -19.27 -5.08 -7.84
C ILE A 292 -20.23 -5.01 -9.03
N ASP A 293 -20.56 -6.13 -9.68
CA ASP A 293 -21.54 -6.17 -10.76
C ASP A 293 -22.92 -5.67 -10.28
N ARG A 294 -23.29 -6.01 -9.04
CA ARG A 294 -24.51 -5.51 -8.40
C ARG A 294 -24.50 -4.00 -8.12
N LEU A 295 -23.34 -3.32 -8.14
CA LEU A 295 -23.29 -1.86 -8.05
C LEU A 295 -23.88 -1.19 -9.30
N TYR A 296 -23.77 -1.81 -10.47
CA TYR A 296 -24.43 -1.35 -11.70
C TYR A 296 -25.94 -1.62 -11.72
N THR A 297 -26.41 -2.51 -10.84
CA THR A 297 -27.82 -2.87 -10.81
C THR A 297 -28.60 -1.73 -10.19
N GLU A 298 -29.15 -0.85 -11.01
CA GLU A 298 -30.19 0.07 -10.57
C GLU A 298 -31.41 -0.75 -10.11
N TYR A 299 -32.03 -0.37 -9.00
CA TYR A 299 -33.37 -0.89 -8.70
C TYR A 299 -34.30 -0.22 -9.71
N GLY A 300 -34.65 -0.93 -10.77
CA GLY A 300 -35.51 -0.43 -11.86
C GLY A 300 -34.88 -0.53 -13.23
N ASP A 301 -35.72 -0.55 -14.26
CA ASP A 301 -35.29 -0.64 -15.65
C ASP A 301 -34.49 0.63 -16.00
N ALA A 302 -33.23 0.49 -16.42
CA ALA A 302 -32.24 1.57 -16.56
C ALA A 302 -32.64 2.73 -17.49
N GLY A 303 -33.79 2.62 -18.16
CA GLY A 303 -34.41 3.67 -18.99
C GLY A 303 -35.42 4.56 -18.27
N VAL A 304 -35.94 4.17 -17.10
CA VAL A 304 -37.16 4.75 -16.51
C VAL A 304 -36.98 6.14 -15.87
N LEU A 305 -35.74 6.60 -15.68
CA LEU A 305 -35.43 7.98 -15.26
C LEU A 305 -34.21 8.54 -16.01
N SER A 306 -34.03 8.14 -17.27
CA SER A 306 -32.97 8.67 -18.12
C SER A 306 -33.22 10.16 -18.45
N GLU A 307 -32.15 10.93 -18.70
CA GLU A 307 -32.27 12.32 -19.14
C GLU A 307 -33.20 12.45 -20.37
N GLY A 308 -33.12 11.51 -21.30
CA GLY A 308 -33.99 11.47 -22.48
C GLY A 308 -35.47 11.29 -22.13
N TYR A 309 -35.78 10.35 -21.24
CA TYR A 309 -37.16 10.11 -20.80
C TYR A 309 -37.76 11.33 -20.06
N ILE A 310 -36.98 11.93 -19.15
CA ILE A 310 -37.40 13.13 -18.42
C ILE A 310 -37.63 14.29 -19.40
N ARG A 311 -36.72 14.48 -20.36
CA ARG A 311 -36.83 15.53 -21.38
C ARG A 311 -38.07 15.34 -22.25
N ASP A 312 -38.35 14.13 -22.70
CA ASP A 312 -39.53 13.84 -23.54
C ASP A 312 -40.84 14.18 -22.80
N ILE A 313 -40.93 13.88 -21.49
CA ILE A 313 -42.08 14.23 -20.65
C ILE A 313 -42.20 15.75 -20.47
N VAL A 314 -41.10 16.43 -20.12
CA VAL A 314 -41.09 17.88 -19.91
C VAL A 314 -41.42 18.62 -21.21
N ASP A 315 -40.90 18.17 -22.35
CA ASP A 315 -41.18 18.75 -23.67
C ASP A 315 -42.65 18.53 -24.07
N ASN A 316 -43.23 17.36 -23.77
CA ASN A 316 -44.65 17.09 -23.96
C ASN A 316 -45.53 18.04 -23.13
N ASP A 317 -45.24 18.14 -21.84
CA ASP A 317 -46.05 18.93 -20.91
C ASP A 317 -45.90 20.44 -21.19
N ASN A 318 -44.71 20.90 -21.59
CA ASN A 318 -44.51 22.27 -22.11
C ASN A 318 -45.33 22.52 -23.39
N SER A 319 -45.38 21.57 -24.34
CA SER A 319 -46.19 21.70 -25.55
C SER A 319 -47.69 21.79 -25.23
N ILE A 320 -48.16 21.02 -24.24
CA ILE A 320 -49.55 21.09 -23.74
C ILE A 320 -49.83 22.48 -23.18
N ILE A 321 -48.92 23.03 -22.37
CA ILE A 321 -49.07 24.36 -21.78
C ILE A 321 -49.09 25.46 -22.85
N GLU A 322 -48.21 25.38 -23.86
CA GLU A 322 -48.22 26.31 -24.99
C GLU A 322 -49.56 26.29 -25.75
N ASN A 323 -50.13 25.10 -25.98
CA ASN A 323 -51.45 24.93 -26.58
C ASN A 323 -52.55 25.56 -25.71
N ILE A 324 -52.54 25.30 -24.40
CA ILE A 324 -53.50 25.88 -23.45
C ILE A 324 -53.42 27.40 -23.44
N VAL A 325 -52.22 27.98 -23.37
CA VAL A 325 -52.01 29.43 -23.39
C VAL A 325 -52.46 30.04 -24.72
N GLY A 326 -52.17 29.39 -25.85
CA GLY A 326 -52.63 29.79 -27.17
C GLY A 326 -54.16 29.82 -27.26
N ASN A 327 -54.81 28.77 -26.77
CA ASN A 327 -56.26 28.67 -26.69
C ASN A 327 -56.87 29.74 -25.77
N MET A 328 -56.28 29.99 -24.60
CA MET A 328 -56.74 31.05 -23.68
C MET A 328 -56.59 32.46 -24.27
N LYS A 329 -55.55 32.71 -25.08
CA LYS A 329 -55.41 33.96 -25.86
C LYS A 329 -56.50 34.09 -26.91
N ALA A 330 -56.84 32.99 -27.60
CA ALA A 330 -57.97 32.99 -28.53
C ALA A 330 -59.30 33.28 -27.83
N VAL A 331 -59.52 32.72 -26.62
CA VAL A 331 -60.68 33.08 -25.78
C VAL A 331 -60.68 34.57 -25.45
N GLN A 332 -59.55 35.13 -25.03
CA GLN A 332 -59.42 36.56 -24.72
C GLN A 332 -59.77 37.45 -25.93
N ASP A 333 -59.30 37.10 -27.12
CA ASP A 333 -59.57 37.84 -28.35
C ASP A 333 -61.03 37.73 -28.81
N ILE A 334 -61.67 36.58 -28.60
CA ILE A 334 -63.11 36.43 -28.81
C ILE A 334 -63.89 37.29 -27.82
N CYS A 335 -63.51 37.31 -26.54
CA CYS A 335 -64.17 38.11 -25.51
C CYS A 335 -64.12 39.62 -25.80
N LYS A 336 -63.00 40.12 -26.35
CA LYS A 336 -62.89 41.52 -26.82
C LYS A 336 -63.91 41.84 -27.92
N LYS A 337 -64.15 40.92 -28.86
CA LYS A 337 -65.13 41.08 -29.96
C LYS A 337 -66.58 41.00 -29.48
N ILE A 338 -66.89 40.11 -28.53
CA ILE A 338 -68.22 40.02 -27.91
C ILE A 338 -68.61 41.31 -27.17
N SER A 339 -67.61 42.08 -26.70
CA SER A 339 -67.81 43.34 -25.97
C SER A 339 -68.23 44.52 -26.86
N GLU A 340 -68.23 44.36 -28.20
CA GLU A 340 -68.65 45.39 -29.14
C GLU A 340 -70.20 45.50 -29.21
N PRO A 341 -70.77 46.71 -29.34
CA PRO A 341 -72.22 46.88 -29.47
C PRO A 341 -72.75 46.24 -30.77
N ASP A 342 -73.97 45.68 -30.71
CA ASP A 342 -74.72 45.08 -31.84
C ASP A 342 -74.18 43.76 -32.44
N VAL A 343 -73.40 42.98 -31.69
CA VAL A 343 -72.86 41.66 -32.13
C VAL A 343 -73.76 40.49 -31.70
N GLU A 344 -73.99 39.51 -32.60
CA GLU A 344 -74.70 38.25 -32.29
C GLU A 344 -73.82 37.34 -31.41
N LYS A 345 -74.12 37.30 -30.11
CA LYS A 345 -73.26 36.68 -29.08
C LYS A 345 -73.23 35.14 -29.13
N GLN A 346 -74.29 34.48 -29.61
CA GLN A 346 -74.42 33.03 -29.56
C GLN A 346 -73.34 32.28 -30.35
N GLU A 347 -72.98 32.77 -31.54
CA GLU A 347 -71.94 32.14 -32.38
C GLU A 347 -70.56 32.16 -31.70
N TYR A 348 -70.26 33.22 -30.94
CA TYR A 348 -68.99 33.35 -30.24
C TYR A 348 -68.94 32.51 -28.96
N ILE A 349 -70.05 32.34 -28.25
CA ILE A 349 -70.14 31.43 -27.10
C ILE A 349 -69.83 30.00 -27.54
N THR A 350 -70.43 29.51 -28.62
CA THR A 350 -70.15 28.17 -29.16
C THR A 350 -68.69 27.99 -29.61
N LYS A 351 -68.03 29.06 -30.08
CA LYS A 351 -66.59 29.03 -30.38
C LYS A 351 -65.75 28.90 -29.11
N ILE A 352 -66.10 29.60 -28.04
CA ILE A 352 -65.41 29.50 -26.75
C ILE A 352 -65.64 28.10 -26.14
N GLU A 353 -66.85 27.54 -26.22
CA GLU A 353 -67.17 26.19 -25.70
C GLU A 353 -66.24 25.15 -26.33
N LYS A 354 -66.11 25.19 -27.66
CA LYS A 354 -65.19 24.31 -28.39
C LYS A 354 -63.73 24.48 -27.96
N ILE A 355 -63.27 25.71 -27.75
CA ILE A 355 -61.89 25.95 -27.29
C ILE A 355 -61.66 25.35 -25.89
N TYR A 356 -62.66 25.40 -25.01
CA TYR A 356 -62.56 24.75 -23.69
C TYR A 356 -62.58 23.23 -23.78
N GLU A 357 -63.35 22.63 -24.70
CA GLU A 357 -63.29 21.19 -24.98
C GLU A 357 -61.88 20.79 -25.45
N ASP A 358 -61.26 21.59 -26.33
CA ASP A 358 -59.89 21.38 -26.79
C ASP A 358 -58.90 21.49 -25.61
N ILE A 359 -59.00 22.52 -24.75
CA ILE A 359 -58.15 22.67 -23.56
C ILE A 359 -58.31 21.48 -22.59
N GLU A 360 -59.54 21.02 -22.35
CA GLU A 360 -59.80 19.88 -21.46
C GLU A 360 -59.20 18.58 -22.00
N SER A 361 -59.19 18.41 -23.33
CA SER A 361 -58.48 17.29 -23.96
C SER A 361 -56.97 17.37 -23.78
N GLU A 362 -56.38 18.56 -23.90
CA GLU A 362 -54.93 18.79 -23.73
C GLU A 362 -54.47 18.51 -22.29
N ILE A 363 -55.22 18.97 -21.29
CA ILE A 363 -54.90 18.77 -19.85
C ILE A 363 -54.76 17.30 -19.47
N ASN A 364 -55.52 16.40 -20.11
CA ASN A 364 -55.43 14.97 -19.86
C ASN A 364 -54.09 14.35 -20.31
N GLY A 365 -53.28 15.10 -21.07
CA GLY A 365 -51.97 14.68 -21.56
C GLY A 365 -50.81 14.92 -20.59
N PHE A 366 -51.02 15.64 -19.48
CA PHE A 366 -49.98 15.91 -18.48
C PHE A 366 -49.40 14.62 -17.89
N SER A 367 -48.07 14.55 -17.83
CA SER A 367 -47.35 13.32 -17.58
C SER A 367 -46.20 13.43 -16.57
N ILE A 368 -45.85 14.62 -16.08
CA ILE A 368 -44.74 14.82 -15.12
C ILE A 368 -44.89 13.98 -13.85
N LYS A 369 -46.13 13.78 -13.36
CA LYS A 369 -46.43 12.90 -12.21
C LYS A 369 -45.94 11.47 -12.38
N THR A 370 -45.79 10.99 -13.63
CA THR A 370 -45.30 9.64 -13.90
C THR A 370 -43.84 9.48 -13.46
N ILE A 371 -43.00 10.53 -13.60
CA ILE A 371 -41.61 10.51 -13.12
C ILE A 371 -41.56 10.29 -11.61
N VAL A 372 -42.41 10.99 -10.85
CA VAL A 372 -42.51 10.85 -9.39
C VAL A 372 -42.98 9.46 -9.01
N GLN A 373 -44.04 8.96 -9.66
CA GLN A 373 -44.59 7.63 -9.41
C GLN A 373 -43.61 6.51 -9.74
N GLU A 374 -42.83 6.65 -10.82
CA GLU A 374 -41.79 5.69 -11.17
C GLU A 374 -40.67 5.71 -10.13
N TYR A 375 -40.18 6.88 -9.71
CA TYR A 375 -39.16 6.96 -8.67
C TYR A 375 -39.62 6.31 -7.36
N GLU A 376 -40.84 6.58 -6.90
CA GLU A 376 -41.39 6.03 -5.67
C GLU A 376 -41.44 4.49 -5.65
N GLN A 377 -41.62 3.84 -6.81
CA GLN A 377 -41.62 2.37 -6.91
C GLN A 377 -40.28 1.73 -6.50
N TYR A 378 -39.19 2.49 -6.59
CA TYR A 378 -37.82 2.01 -6.33
C TYR A 378 -37.27 2.49 -4.98
N THR A 379 -38.02 3.31 -4.25
CA THR A 379 -37.65 3.77 -2.92
C THR A 379 -38.27 2.92 -1.83
N PHE A 380 -37.52 2.67 -0.76
CA PHE A 380 -38.03 2.04 0.46
C PHE A 380 -38.23 3.11 1.52
N ARG A 381 -39.36 3.09 2.22
CA ARG A 381 -39.56 3.98 3.37
C ARG A 381 -38.48 3.72 4.41
N ALA A 382 -37.71 4.74 4.74
CA ALA A 382 -36.90 4.73 5.93
C ALA A 382 -37.86 4.70 7.13
N ASP A 383 -37.82 3.64 7.93
CA ASP A 383 -38.33 3.71 9.31
C ASP A 383 -37.52 4.78 10.07
N ASP A 384 -38.11 5.43 11.08
CA ASP A 384 -37.49 6.46 11.93
C ASP A 384 -36.22 5.93 12.64
N TYR A 385 -35.11 5.80 11.90
CA TYR A 385 -33.83 5.35 12.39
C TYR A 385 -32.94 6.57 12.62
N ASN A 386 -32.57 6.80 13.88
CA ASN A 386 -31.78 7.98 14.29
C ASN A 386 -30.30 7.96 13.84
N THR A 387 -29.88 6.98 13.03
CA THR A 387 -28.49 6.83 12.59
C THR A 387 -28.35 7.27 11.13
N SER A 388 -27.33 8.06 10.82
CA SER A 388 -27.00 8.50 9.46
C SER A 388 -25.62 8.00 9.03
N ILE A 389 -25.30 8.01 7.72
CA ILE A 389 -23.93 7.77 7.22
C ILE A 389 -22.91 8.64 7.97
N THR A 390 -23.23 9.91 8.24
CA THR A 390 -22.36 10.83 8.98
C THR A 390 -22.08 10.31 10.40
N SER A 391 -23.04 9.65 11.02
CA SER A 391 -22.88 9.04 12.36
C SER A 391 -21.98 7.80 12.29
N LEU A 392 -22.12 6.96 11.26
CA LEU A 392 -21.21 5.84 11.01
C LEU A 392 -19.77 6.30 10.78
N ASN A 393 -19.57 7.36 9.99
CA ASN A 393 -18.25 7.98 9.80
C ASN A 393 -17.63 8.42 11.13
N LYS A 394 -18.40 9.06 12.02
CA LYS A 394 -17.92 9.46 13.34
C LYS A 394 -17.52 8.24 14.18
N ILE A 395 -18.34 7.18 14.18
CA ILE A 395 -18.02 5.93 14.90
C ILE A 395 -16.71 5.34 14.39
N TYR A 396 -16.52 5.26 13.08
CA TYR A 396 -15.29 4.73 12.49
C TYR A 396 -14.05 5.54 12.88
N GLN A 397 -14.15 6.88 12.87
CA GLN A 397 -13.04 7.75 13.29
C GLN A 397 -12.73 7.61 14.79
N ILE A 398 -13.75 7.56 15.65
CA ILE A 398 -13.57 7.35 17.10
C ILE A 398 -12.89 6.00 17.37
N LEU A 399 -13.28 4.94 16.64
CA LEU A 399 -12.63 3.64 16.75
C LEU A 399 -11.16 3.70 16.31
N LYS A 400 -10.86 4.39 15.21
CA LYS A 400 -9.49 4.56 14.70
C LYS A 400 -8.59 5.33 15.66
N GLU A 401 -9.07 6.48 16.14
CA GLU A 401 -8.31 7.34 17.06
C GLU A 401 -8.16 6.69 18.45
N GLY A 402 -9.16 5.92 18.89
CA GLY A 402 -9.20 5.26 20.19
C GLY A 402 -8.60 3.85 20.25
N ALA A 403 -8.18 3.28 19.11
CA ALA A 403 -7.78 1.87 19.01
C ALA A 403 -6.68 1.48 20.01
N ALA A 404 -5.64 2.31 20.16
CA ALA A 404 -4.55 2.04 21.10
C ALA A 404 -5.04 1.88 22.55
N GLY A 405 -5.94 2.77 23.00
CA GLY A 405 -6.54 2.70 24.34
C GLY A 405 -7.64 1.64 24.50
N LEU A 406 -8.02 0.95 23.43
CA LEU A 406 -8.90 -0.23 23.47
C LEU A 406 -8.11 -1.53 23.49
N VAL A 407 -6.94 -1.57 22.85
CA VAL A 407 -6.07 -2.74 22.74
C VAL A 407 -5.15 -2.89 23.95
N ILE A 408 -4.52 -1.80 24.40
CA ILE A 408 -3.47 -1.83 25.43
C ILE A 408 -4.12 -1.59 26.80
N ASP A 409 -4.25 -2.64 27.60
CA ASP A 409 -4.91 -2.64 28.92
C ASP A 409 -3.91 -2.79 30.10
N GLY A 410 -2.60 -2.66 29.84
CA GLY A 410 -1.52 -2.86 30.81
C GLY A 410 -0.52 -1.70 30.89
N GLU A 411 0.37 -1.76 31.88
CA GLU A 411 1.52 -0.85 31.95
C GLU A 411 2.49 -1.14 30.79
N ILE A 412 2.86 -0.08 30.06
CA ILE A 412 3.85 -0.13 28.98
C ILE A 412 5.06 0.71 29.37
N SER A 413 6.19 0.50 28.70
CA SER A 413 7.39 1.30 28.90
C SER A 413 7.14 2.77 28.53
N ASP A 414 7.53 3.67 29.44
CA ASP A 414 7.57 5.12 29.23
C ASP A 414 8.95 5.60 28.69
N LYS A 415 9.85 4.69 28.33
CA LYS A 415 11.18 5.06 27.84
C LYS A 415 11.10 5.82 26.51
N SER A 416 11.95 6.83 26.42
CA SER A 416 12.14 7.66 25.23
C SER A 416 13.61 8.03 25.09
N MET A 417 14.05 8.18 23.86
CA MET A 417 15.40 8.60 23.51
C MET A 417 15.41 9.96 22.81
N ASP A 418 16.50 10.71 22.97
CA ASP A 418 16.74 12.00 22.32
C ASP A 418 18.04 11.95 21.49
N TYR A 419 18.09 10.98 20.58
CA TYR A 419 19.18 10.85 19.61
C TYR A 419 18.60 11.05 18.20
N SER A 420 19.21 11.96 17.44
CA SER A 420 18.74 12.34 16.10
C SER A 420 19.77 12.07 15.01
N ASP A 421 20.96 11.57 15.35
CA ASP A 421 22.07 11.33 14.43
C ASP A 421 22.44 9.85 14.36
N LEU A 422 21.42 8.99 14.42
CA LEU A 422 21.53 7.53 14.28
C LEU A 422 21.55 7.11 12.79
N ALA A 423 21.80 5.83 12.55
CA ALA A 423 22.04 5.28 11.22
C ALA A 423 20.91 5.48 10.21
N ASP A 424 19.66 5.53 10.65
CA ASP A 424 18.51 5.89 9.84
C ASP A 424 18.63 7.25 9.14
N THR A 425 19.41 8.18 9.68
CA THR A 425 19.57 9.54 9.12
C THR A 425 20.64 9.66 8.04
N TYR A 426 21.57 8.70 7.93
CA TYR A 426 22.73 8.83 7.04
C TYR A 426 22.99 7.60 6.16
N VAL A 427 22.31 6.47 6.37
CA VAL A 427 22.35 5.32 5.47
C VAL A 427 21.69 5.69 4.15
N SER A 428 22.38 5.45 3.04
CA SER A 428 21.90 5.80 1.70
C SER A 428 22.27 4.74 0.67
N GLY A 429 21.61 4.79 -0.48
CA GLY A 429 21.69 3.78 -1.53
C GLY A 429 20.74 2.59 -1.28
N SER A 430 20.60 1.73 -2.30
CA SER A 430 19.84 0.48 -2.23
C SER A 430 20.60 -0.58 -3.04
N TYR A 431 20.57 -1.83 -2.58
CA TYR A 431 21.08 -2.98 -3.32
C TYR A 431 19.99 -4.05 -3.50
N GLY A 432 19.01 -3.72 -4.35
CA GLY A 432 18.11 -4.67 -5.01
C GLY A 432 17.03 -5.35 -4.15
N GLY A 433 15.84 -5.50 -4.74
CA GLY A 433 14.81 -6.42 -4.27
C GLY A 433 13.88 -5.87 -3.18
N ASP A 434 13.43 -4.63 -3.31
CA ASP A 434 12.44 -4.05 -2.40
C ASP A 434 11.01 -4.44 -2.84
N GLY A 435 10.17 -4.88 -1.89
CA GLY A 435 8.74 -5.19 -2.09
C GLY A 435 8.29 -6.59 -1.69
N ILE A 436 6.99 -6.71 -1.40
CA ILE A 436 6.29 -7.96 -0.97
C ILE A 436 6.40 -9.10 -2.02
N SER A 437 6.76 -8.77 -3.27
CA SER A 437 6.98 -9.73 -4.36
C SER A 437 8.36 -10.43 -4.33
N ASN A 438 9.34 -9.91 -3.57
CA ASN A 438 10.74 -10.38 -3.56
C ASN A 438 11.22 -10.83 -2.17
N ILE A 439 10.34 -11.48 -1.41
CA ILE A 439 10.72 -11.99 -0.09
C ILE A 439 11.50 -13.30 -0.26
N ASP A 440 12.82 -13.16 -0.23
CA ASP A 440 13.80 -14.24 -0.34
C ASP A 440 14.28 -14.72 1.05
N ILE A 441 14.87 -15.91 1.10
CA ILE A 441 15.44 -16.56 2.30
C ILE A 441 16.31 -15.61 3.14
N ARG A 442 16.97 -14.66 2.48
CA ARG A 442 17.80 -13.63 3.11
C ARG A 442 17.01 -12.77 4.10
N GLN A 443 15.81 -12.33 3.73
CA GLN A 443 14.98 -11.49 4.59
C GLN A 443 14.48 -12.26 5.82
N ALA A 444 14.17 -13.56 5.64
CA ALA A 444 13.81 -14.44 6.74
C ALA A 444 14.96 -14.65 7.73
N LEU A 445 16.18 -14.87 7.24
CA LEU A 445 17.36 -15.00 8.10
C LEU A 445 17.62 -13.72 8.91
N VAL A 446 17.50 -12.54 8.28
CA VAL A 446 17.66 -11.25 8.98
C VAL A 446 16.53 -11.02 9.99
N SER A 447 15.30 -11.42 9.66
CA SER A 447 14.16 -11.29 10.59
C SER A 447 14.36 -12.16 11.83
N GLU A 448 14.76 -13.42 11.67
CA GLU A 448 15.07 -14.30 12.82
C GLU A 448 16.27 -13.83 13.62
N TYR A 449 17.27 -13.24 12.97
CA TYR A 449 18.36 -12.58 13.68
C TYR A 449 17.82 -11.48 14.60
N ILE A 450 16.94 -10.60 14.10
CA ILE A 450 16.36 -9.52 14.91
C ILE A 450 15.58 -10.09 16.10
N ILE A 451 14.69 -11.06 15.84
CA ILE A 451 13.86 -11.69 16.88
C ILE A 451 14.70 -12.38 17.97
N SER A 452 15.88 -12.90 17.61
CA SER A 452 16.73 -13.62 18.57
C SER A 452 17.71 -12.73 19.33
N ARG A 453 17.87 -11.44 18.97
CA ARG A 453 18.86 -10.53 19.58
C ARG A 453 18.23 -9.35 20.32
N TYR A 454 17.12 -8.83 19.80
CA TYR A 454 16.47 -7.63 20.31
C TYR A 454 15.26 -8.00 21.15
N ALA A 455 14.92 -7.17 22.14
CA ALA A 455 13.72 -7.38 22.93
C ALA A 455 12.47 -6.83 22.20
N GLY A 456 11.36 -7.56 22.32
CA GLY A 456 10.04 -7.12 21.87
C GLY A 456 9.08 -6.87 23.04
N TYR A 457 7.95 -6.24 22.77
CA TYR A 457 6.92 -5.94 23.77
C TYR A 457 6.52 -7.15 24.62
N THR A 458 6.29 -8.31 23.99
CA THR A 458 5.84 -9.51 24.71
C THR A 458 6.91 -10.18 25.57
N ASP A 459 8.18 -9.75 25.50
CA ASP A 459 9.22 -10.25 26.41
C ASP A 459 9.07 -9.72 27.84
N TYR A 460 8.26 -8.67 28.02
CA TYR A 460 7.96 -8.00 29.29
C TYR A 460 6.59 -8.39 29.87
N ILE A 461 5.80 -9.20 29.15
CA ILE A 461 4.54 -9.72 29.68
C ILE A 461 4.84 -10.89 30.62
N GLU A 462 4.35 -10.81 31.85
CA GLU A 462 4.43 -11.92 32.81
C GLU A 462 3.25 -12.88 32.63
N LYS A 463 3.52 -14.15 32.30
CA LYS A 463 2.51 -15.23 32.33
C LYS A 463 2.86 -16.24 33.42
N ASN A 464 1.98 -16.38 34.42
CA ASN A 464 2.13 -17.36 35.51
C ASN A 464 3.46 -17.25 36.29
N GLY A 465 3.99 -16.04 36.46
CA GLY A 465 5.26 -15.81 37.18
C GLY A 465 6.51 -16.24 36.41
N GLN A 466 6.39 -16.55 35.12
CA GLN A 466 7.50 -16.73 34.18
C GLN A 466 7.35 -15.72 33.03
N GLN A 467 8.42 -15.01 32.72
CA GLN A 467 8.45 -14.12 31.56
C GLN A 467 8.56 -14.95 30.29
N THR A 468 7.85 -14.53 29.24
CA THR A 468 7.69 -15.28 27.98
C THR A 468 8.83 -15.09 26.98
N GLY A 469 9.81 -14.23 27.28
CA GLY A 469 10.88 -13.84 26.36
C GLY A 469 12.18 -14.66 26.45
N TYR A 470 12.90 -14.71 25.33
CA TYR A 470 14.17 -15.45 25.17
C TYR A 470 15.43 -14.69 25.63
N VAL A 471 15.30 -13.43 26.06
CA VAL A 471 16.46 -12.63 26.50
C VAL A 471 16.91 -13.12 27.89
N GLU A 472 18.10 -13.73 27.97
CA GLU A 472 18.68 -14.14 29.24
C GLU A 472 18.80 -12.94 30.18
N ASN A 473 18.44 -13.13 31.46
CA ASN A 473 18.38 -12.09 32.49
C ASN A 473 19.68 -11.27 32.68
N LYS A 474 20.82 -11.71 32.12
CA LYS A 474 22.10 -10.99 32.19
C LYS A 474 22.21 -9.85 31.17
N ASP A 475 21.52 -9.94 30.02
CA ASP A 475 21.55 -8.92 28.95
C ASP A 475 20.55 -7.77 29.18
N ARG A 476 19.70 -7.90 30.20
CA ARG A 476 18.76 -6.87 30.66
C ARG A 476 19.38 -5.91 31.69
N ALA A 477 20.56 -6.25 32.22
CA ALA A 477 21.23 -5.49 33.26
C ALA A 477 22.06 -4.30 32.74
N VAL A 478 22.32 -4.26 31.43
CA VAL A 478 22.87 -3.08 30.75
C VAL A 478 21.68 -2.17 30.44
N GLY A 479 21.67 -0.95 30.96
CA GLY A 479 20.51 -0.05 30.86
C GLY A 479 20.12 0.27 29.41
N ARG A 480 19.27 -0.57 28.80
CA ARG A 480 18.74 -0.38 27.44
C ARG A 480 17.96 0.93 27.38
N LEU A 481 18.24 1.73 26.35
CA LEU A 481 17.60 3.04 26.14
C LEU A 481 16.12 2.93 25.76
N LEU A 482 15.74 1.80 25.15
CA LEU A 482 14.38 1.42 24.80
C LEU A 482 14.15 -0.04 25.22
N ASP A 483 12.94 -0.38 25.64
CA ASP A 483 12.55 -1.76 25.98
C ASP A 483 12.05 -2.52 24.74
N TYR A 484 11.43 -1.84 23.77
CA TYR A 484 10.76 -2.43 22.60
C TYR A 484 11.60 -2.22 21.32
N GLU A 485 12.80 -2.80 21.31
CA GLU A 485 13.80 -2.61 20.26
C GLU A 485 13.35 -3.18 18.91
N ILE A 486 12.59 -4.29 18.89
CA ILE A 486 12.05 -4.87 17.66
C ILE A 486 11.05 -3.90 17.01
N GLU A 487 10.16 -3.33 17.83
CA GLU A 487 9.18 -2.31 17.42
C GLU A 487 9.89 -1.04 16.95
N TYR A 488 11.00 -0.66 17.59
CA TYR A 488 11.85 0.43 17.13
C TYR A 488 12.48 0.14 15.75
N ILE A 489 13.04 -1.06 15.53
CA ILE A 489 13.57 -1.43 14.21
C ILE A 489 12.45 -1.40 13.15
N LEU A 490 11.21 -1.75 13.53
CA LEU A 490 10.05 -1.70 12.64
C LEU A 490 9.55 -0.29 12.32
N CYS A 491 9.55 0.64 13.28
CA CYS A 491 8.84 1.92 13.19
C CYS A 491 9.74 3.16 13.27
N GLY A 492 10.89 3.09 13.94
CA GLY A 492 11.87 4.18 14.02
C GLY A 492 11.43 5.40 14.82
N ARG A 493 10.50 5.24 15.78
CA ARG A 493 10.04 6.33 16.66
C ARG A 493 10.96 6.50 17.87
N GLN A 494 10.90 7.68 18.48
CA GLN A 494 11.76 8.06 19.60
C GLN A 494 11.32 7.50 20.96
N SER A 495 10.12 6.92 21.07
CA SER A 495 9.61 6.34 22.31
C SER A 495 9.06 4.93 22.11
N ASP A 496 9.15 4.11 23.15
CA ASP A 496 8.59 2.76 23.16
C ASP A 496 7.08 2.78 22.86
N LYS A 497 6.36 3.72 23.48
CA LYS A 497 4.93 3.93 23.28
C LYS A 497 4.57 4.24 21.82
N ASP A 498 5.31 5.12 21.16
CA ASP A 498 5.02 5.50 19.77
C ASP A 498 5.34 4.35 18.80
N ASN A 499 6.42 3.61 19.05
CA ASN A 499 6.77 2.43 18.26
C ASN A 499 5.69 1.34 18.39
N LEU A 500 5.25 1.06 19.62
CA LEU A 500 4.22 0.07 19.92
C LEU A 500 2.86 0.44 19.29
N ASN A 501 2.48 1.72 19.36
CA ASN A 501 1.26 2.23 18.72
C ASN A 501 1.33 2.14 17.19
N GLU A 502 2.48 2.44 16.58
CA GLU A 502 2.61 2.30 15.13
C GLU A 502 2.54 0.83 14.68
N VAL A 503 3.11 -0.09 15.46
CA VAL A 503 2.94 -1.54 15.23
C VAL A 503 1.48 -1.93 15.31
N LEU A 504 0.75 -1.46 16.32
CA LEU A 504 -0.69 -1.70 16.46
C LEU A 504 -1.43 -1.30 15.19
N PHE A 505 -1.21 -0.08 14.67
CA PHE A 505 -1.90 0.39 13.48
C PHE A 505 -1.54 -0.43 12.23
N LYS A 506 -0.28 -0.88 12.09
CA LYS A 506 0.12 -1.80 11.02
C LYS A 506 -0.63 -3.13 11.12
N LEU A 507 -0.75 -3.68 12.34
CA LEU A 507 -1.43 -4.96 12.57
C LEU A 507 -2.94 -4.86 12.39
N VAL A 508 -3.59 -3.76 12.80
CA VAL A 508 -5.04 -3.58 12.63
C VAL A 508 -5.41 -3.65 11.15
N LEU A 509 -4.62 -3.06 10.26
CA LEU A 509 -4.90 -3.08 8.81
C LEU A 509 -4.77 -4.49 8.21
N ILE A 510 -3.80 -5.28 8.67
CA ILE A 510 -3.66 -6.70 8.27
C ILE A 510 -4.86 -7.50 8.80
N ARG A 511 -5.28 -7.26 10.04
CA ARG A 511 -6.45 -7.95 10.60
C ARG A 511 -7.76 -7.52 9.93
N GLU A 512 -7.89 -6.24 9.59
CA GLU A 512 -9.10 -5.69 8.96
C GLU A 512 -9.32 -6.33 7.59
N GLY A 513 -8.28 -6.49 6.78
CA GLY A 513 -8.39 -7.19 5.50
C GLY A 513 -8.76 -8.67 5.65
N LEU A 514 -8.15 -9.40 6.59
CA LEU A 514 -8.53 -10.78 6.89
C LEU A 514 -9.98 -10.91 7.38
N ASN A 515 -10.43 -9.96 8.20
CA ASN A 515 -11.79 -9.93 8.73
C ASN A 515 -12.80 -9.57 7.61
N LEU A 516 -12.44 -8.66 6.71
CA LEU A 516 -13.22 -8.34 5.50
C LEU A 516 -13.35 -9.56 4.58
N SER A 517 -12.27 -10.32 4.35
CA SER A 517 -12.33 -11.54 3.53
C SER A 517 -13.40 -12.51 4.03
N TYR A 518 -13.56 -12.65 5.34
CA TYR A 518 -14.62 -13.47 5.92
C TYR A 518 -16.00 -12.81 5.84
N LEU A 519 -16.12 -11.51 6.09
CA LEU A 519 -17.41 -10.81 5.94
C LEU A 519 -17.95 -10.87 4.50
N VAL A 520 -17.09 -10.86 3.49
CA VAL A 520 -17.49 -10.95 2.08
C VAL A 520 -18.06 -12.34 1.75
N THR A 521 -17.50 -13.41 2.32
CA THR A 521 -17.92 -14.79 2.06
C THR A 521 -19.02 -15.30 3.01
N ASP A 522 -19.20 -14.68 4.18
CA ASP A 522 -20.27 -15.03 5.11
C ASP A 522 -21.61 -14.38 4.70
N VAL A 523 -22.47 -15.16 4.04
CA VAL A 523 -23.78 -14.72 3.54
C VAL A 523 -24.65 -14.07 4.63
N GLN A 524 -24.63 -14.59 5.86
CA GLN A 524 -25.46 -14.07 6.95
C GLN A 524 -25.00 -12.66 7.36
N LYS A 525 -23.72 -12.50 7.73
CA LYS A 525 -23.16 -11.20 8.14
C LYS A 525 -23.19 -10.18 7.02
N LYS A 526 -22.93 -10.61 5.79
CA LYS A 526 -23.05 -9.76 4.60
C LYS A 526 -24.47 -9.20 4.46
N ASN A 527 -25.49 -10.03 4.66
CA ASN A 527 -26.89 -9.61 4.62
C ASN A 527 -27.30 -8.72 5.81
N GLU A 528 -26.72 -8.92 7.00
CA GLU A 528 -26.93 -8.01 8.14
C GLU A 528 -26.43 -6.59 7.81
N CYS A 529 -25.23 -6.46 7.24
CA CYS A 529 -24.71 -5.18 6.77
C CYS A 529 -25.55 -4.58 5.63
N PHE A 530 -26.06 -5.42 4.72
CA PHE A 530 -26.94 -4.97 3.64
C PHE A 530 -28.26 -4.42 4.17
N GLY A 531 -28.87 -5.11 5.14
CA GLY A 531 -30.11 -4.67 5.78
C GLY A 531 -29.95 -3.31 6.47
N LEU A 532 -28.83 -3.10 7.17
CA LEU A 532 -28.50 -1.80 7.76
C LEU A 532 -28.30 -0.72 6.69
N ALA A 533 -27.61 -1.01 5.60
CA ALA A 533 -27.45 -0.07 4.49
C ALA A 533 -28.79 0.30 3.84
N LEU A 534 -29.68 -0.68 3.65
CA LEU A 534 -31.02 -0.47 3.11
C LEU A 534 -31.90 0.36 4.05
N GLN A 535 -31.80 0.17 5.37
CA GLN A 535 -32.50 1.02 6.33
C GLN A 535 -32.03 2.48 6.28
N LEU A 536 -30.73 2.70 6.06
CA LEU A 536 -30.14 4.04 6.03
C LEU A 536 -30.38 4.77 4.70
N LEU A 537 -30.41 4.04 3.59
CA LEU A 537 -30.31 4.62 2.23
C LEU A 537 -31.33 4.03 1.24
N GLY A 538 -32.22 3.14 1.68
CA GLY A 538 -33.24 2.55 0.82
C GLY A 538 -34.21 3.58 0.24
N TYR A 539 -34.41 4.71 0.92
CA TYR A 539 -35.20 5.82 0.41
C TYR A 539 -34.61 6.45 -0.86
N THR A 540 -33.33 6.21 -1.15
CA THR A 540 -32.67 6.78 -2.33
C THR A 540 -32.94 6.01 -3.61
N GLY A 541 -33.30 4.72 -3.52
CA GLY A 541 -33.35 3.79 -4.65
C GLY A 541 -32.00 3.54 -5.35
N ASN A 542 -30.91 4.16 -4.88
CA ASN A 542 -29.61 4.11 -5.54
C ASN A 542 -28.79 2.93 -4.99
N MET A 543 -28.72 1.85 -5.78
CA MET A 543 -28.06 0.63 -5.34
C MET A 543 -26.54 0.75 -5.24
N ALA A 544 -25.91 1.56 -6.09
CA ALA A 544 -24.49 1.87 -5.98
C ALA A 544 -24.16 2.50 -4.61
N LEU A 545 -24.99 3.44 -4.18
CA LEU A 545 -24.89 4.09 -2.88
C LEU A 545 -25.15 3.11 -1.71
N ILE A 546 -26.21 2.30 -1.81
CA ILE A 546 -26.58 1.31 -0.78
C ILE A 546 -25.47 0.27 -0.61
N LYS A 547 -24.94 -0.28 -1.70
CA LYS A 547 -23.86 -1.28 -1.66
C LYS A 547 -22.52 -0.69 -1.22
N ALA A 548 -22.19 0.53 -1.64
CA ALA A 548 -21.01 1.22 -1.12
C ALA A 548 -21.13 1.42 0.41
N ALA A 549 -22.31 1.78 0.91
CA ALA A 549 -22.56 1.87 2.35
C ALA A 549 -22.53 0.51 3.05
N GLN A 550 -22.99 -0.57 2.43
CA GLN A 550 -22.86 -1.93 2.96
C GLN A 550 -21.39 -2.27 3.21
N TYR A 551 -20.52 -2.04 2.23
CA TYR A 551 -19.08 -2.29 2.38
C TYR A 551 -18.45 -1.36 3.42
N PHE A 552 -18.93 -0.11 3.53
CA PHE A 552 -18.49 0.79 4.59
C PHE A 552 -18.83 0.28 5.99
N ILE A 553 -20.05 -0.24 6.19
CA ILE A 553 -20.46 -0.89 7.44
C ILE A 553 -19.61 -2.14 7.72
N MET A 554 -19.32 -2.94 6.69
CA MET A 554 -18.42 -4.09 6.81
C MET A 554 -17.01 -3.67 7.22
N SER A 555 -16.46 -2.57 6.69
CA SER A 555 -15.16 -2.03 7.14
C SER A 555 -15.18 -1.61 8.60
N ILE A 556 -16.24 -0.95 9.07
CA ILE A 556 -16.40 -0.61 10.50
C ILE A 556 -16.40 -1.88 11.35
N TRP A 557 -17.15 -2.90 10.94
CA TRP A 557 -17.24 -4.16 11.68
C TRP A 557 -15.91 -4.90 11.71
N ALA A 558 -15.26 -5.04 10.55
CA ALA A 558 -13.95 -5.68 10.42
C ALA A 558 -12.88 -4.96 11.24
N TYR A 559 -12.89 -3.62 11.27
CA TYR A 559 -11.97 -2.84 12.09
C TYR A 559 -12.24 -3.06 13.59
N ALA A 560 -13.50 -3.03 14.02
CA ALA A 560 -13.87 -3.31 15.41
C ALA A 560 -13.45 -4.72 15.85
N GLU A 561 -13.64 -5.71 14.98
CA GLU A 561 -13.17 -7.08 15.18
C GLU A 561 -11.64 -7.11 15.32
N SER A 562 -10.90 -6.45 14.44
CA SER A 562 -9.44 -6.35 14.52
C SER A 562 -8.95 -5.75 15.82
N VAL A 563 -9.59 -4.70 16.32
CA VAL A 563 -9.25 -4.07 17.60
C VAL A 563 -9.42 -5.07 18.76
N MET A 564 -10.49 -5.87 18.75
CA MET A 564 -10.70 -6.90 19.78
C MET A 564 -9.69 -8.04 19.68
N GLU A 565 -9.33 -8.46 18.47
CA GLU A 565 -8.28 -9.48 18.27
C GLU A 565 -6.92 -8.99 18.74
N LEU A 566 -6.56 -7.75 18.42
CA LEU A 566 -5.29 -7.19 18.88
C LEU A 566 -5.25 -7.03 20.39
N ARG A 567 -6.38 -6.79 21.06
CA ARG A 567 -6.42 -6.78 22.53
C ARG A 567 -5.96 -8.11 23.12
N GLU A 568 -6.40 -9.24 22.54
CA GLU A 568 -5.94 -10.57 22.95
C GLU A 568 -4.46 -10.78 22.58
N LEU A 569 -4.04 -10.34 21.38
CA LEU A 569 -2.65 -10.45 20.91
C LEU A 569 -1.68 -9.69 21.84
N TYR A 570 -2.05 -8.48 22.26
CA TYR A 570 -1.27 -7.63 23.17
C TYR A 570 -1.34 -8.10 24.63
N ALA A 571 -2.27 -9.00 24.98
CA ALA A 571 -2.25 -9.76 26.21
C ALA A 571 -1.34 -11.01 26.13
N GLY A 572 -0.67 -11.21 24.99
CA GLY A 572 0.24 -12.33 24.72
C GLY A 572 -0.46 -13.61 24.29
N GLU A 573 -1.75 -13.56 23.93
CA GLU A 573 -2.46 -14.70 23.32
C GLU A 573 -2.18 -14.79 21.81
N SER A 574 -2.45 -15.95 21.22
CA SER A 574 -2.41 -16.13 19.77
C SER A 574 -3.79 -15.88 19.16
N ILE A 575 -3.83 -15.35 17.94
CA ILE A 575 -5.06 -15.11 17.21
C ILE A 575 -5.14 -15.97 15.95
N ALA A 576 -6.33 -16.48 15.66
CA ALA A 576 -6.57 -17.28 14.48
C ALA A 576 -6.30 -16.45 13.22
N THR A 577 -5.60 -17.05 12.28
CA THR A 577 -5.29 -16.43 11.01
C THR A 577 -6.50 -16.42 10.09
N VAL A 578 -7.31 -17.49 10.09
CA VAL A 578 -8.55 -17.64 9.29
C VAL A 578 -9.75 -17.28 10.16
N LYS A 579 -10.60 -16.39 9.67
CA LYS A 579 -11.86 -16.05 10.34
C LYS A 579 -12.99 -17.03 9.98
N ASN A 580 -13.82 -17.32 10.96
CA ASN A 580 -15.05 -18.11 10.84
C ASN A 580 -16.04 -17.72 11.95
N ALA A 581 -17.19 -18.39 12.00
CA ALA A 581 -18.25 -18.10 12.97
C ALA A 581 -17.83 -18.36 14.43
N ASP A 582 -16.96 -19.36 14.68
CA ASP A 582 -16.57 -19.77 16.03
C ASP A 582 -15.58 -18.79 16.68
N ASN A 583 -14.74 -18.14 15.87
CA ASN A 583 -13.72 -17.19 16.33
C ASN A 583 -14.07 -15.71 16.08
N TRP A 584 -15.29 -15.41 15.62
CA TRP A 584 -15.82 -14.05 15.49
C TRP A 584 -16.27 -13.49 16.85
N ILE A 585 -15.79 -12.32 17.26
CA ILE A 585 -15.93 -11.79 18.62
C ILE A 585 -17.10 -10.78 18.70
N THR A 586 -17.18 -9.87 17.76
CA THR A 586 -18.02 -8.67 17.85
C THR A 586 -19.40 -8.83 17.23
N ASP A 587 -20.36 -8.06 17.72
CA ASP A 587 -21.71 -7.93 17.16
C ASP A 587 -21.89 -6.55 16.54
N ILE A 588 -22.40 -6.49 15.31
CA ILE A 588 -22.52 -5.24 14.55
C ILE A 588 -23.42 -4.21 15.22
N ASN A 589 -24.52 -4.65 15.84
CA ASN A 589 -25.45 -3.75 16.52
C ASN A 589 -24.79 -3.10 17.72
N THR A 590 -23.96 -3.84 18.45
CA THR A 590 -23.14 -3.32 19.55
C THR A 590 -22.13 -2.29 19.06
N VAL A 591 -21.44 -2.58 17.95
CA VAL A 591 -20.45 -1.66 17.34
C VAL A 591 -21.12 -0.35 16.90
N ILE A 592 -22.26 -0.42 16.21
CA ILE A 592 -22.95 0.77 15.69
C ILE A 592 -23.64 1.56 16.79
N SER A 593 -24.28 0.90 17.76
CA SER A 593 -25.08 1.59 18.79
C SER A 593 -24.22 2.20 19.91
N SER A 594 -23.09 1.58 20.23
CA SER A 594 -22.29 1.94 21.42
C SER A 594 -20.83 2.28 21.11
N GLY A 595 -20.35 2.08 19.87
CA GLY A 595 -19.01 2.41 19.44
C GLY A 595 -17.92 1.87 20.38
N ALA A 596 -16.91 2.70 20.66
CA ALA A 596 -15.81 2.36 21.56
C ALA A 596 -16.27 2.03 22.99
N ALA A 597 -17.36 2.65 23.49
CA ALA A 597 -17.88 2.34 24.82
C ALA A 597 -18.46 0.92 24.87
N GLY A 598 -19.18 0.51 23.81
CA GLY A 598 -19.68 -0.84 23.63
C GLY A 598 -18.57 -1.88 23.68
N LEU A 599 -17.48 -1.65 22.94
CA LEU A 599 -16.31 -2.53 22.90
C LEU A 599 -15.56 -2.65 24.23
N LYS A 600 -15.56 -1.60 25.07
CA LYS A 600 -14.99 -1.67 26.43
C LYS A 600 -15.86 -2.51 27.37
N THR A 601 -17.18 -2.39 27.24
CA THR A 601 -18.17 -3.05 28.10
C THR A 601 -18.53 -4.46 27.68
N SER A 602 -18.29 -4.84 26.42
CA SER A 602 -18.31 -6.22 25.95
C SER A 602 -17.13 -6.96 26.58
N LEU A 603 -17.21 -7.16 27.90
CA LEU A 603 -16.38 -8.09 28.63
C LEU A 603 -16.50 -9.42 27.92
N PHE A 604 -15.37 -9.91 27.41
CA PHE A 604 -15.21 -11.22 26.79
C PHE A 604 -15.90 -12.27 27.66
N SER A 605 -17.14 -12.64 27.32
CA SER A 605 -17.86 -13.70 28.02
C SER A 605 -17.19 -15.06 27.78
N ASP A 606 -16.31 -15.13 26.76
CA ASP A 606 -15.57 -16.31 26.35
C ASP A 606 -14.10 -15.90 26.05
N LYS A 607 -13.26 -15.86 27.10
CA LYS A 607 -11.80 -15.66 26.94
C LYS A 607 -11.25 -16.65 25.90
N ASN A 608 -10.30 -16.22 25.07
CA ASN A 608 -9.66 -17.03 24.03
C ASN A 608 -10.54 -17.36 22.80
N LYS A 609 -11.69 -16.71 22.59
CA LYS A 609 -12.51 -16.91 21.38
C LYS A 609 -11.72 -16.61 20.09
N ALA A 610 -10.84 -15.60 20.12
CA ALA A 610 -10.00 -15.20 19.00
C ALA A 610 -9.06 -16.32 18.49
N GLY A 611 -8.65 -17.23 19.39
CA GLY A 611 -7.75 -18.35 19.10
C GLY A 611 -8.43 -19.70 18.90
N LYS A 612 -9.77 -19.79 18.98
CA LYS A 612 -10.50 -21.07 18.78
C LYS A 612 -10.42 -21.52 17.32
N GLU A 613 -10.10 -22.79 17.11
CA GLU A 613 -10.00 -23.43 15.79
C GLU A 613 -11.05 -24.55 15.60
N THR A 614 -11.41 -24.83 14.34
CA THR A 614 -12.10 -26.07 13.93
C THR A 614 -11.20 -26.91 13.02
N GLY A 615 -11.02 -28.19 13.35
CA GLY A 615 -10.34 -29.18 12.49
C GLY A 615 -8.97 -29.65 13.00
N SER A 616 -8.60 -30.87 12.63
CA SER A 616 -7.46 -31.64 13.18
C SER A 616 -6.11 -31.38 12.51
N THR A 617 -5.75 -30.12 12.25
CA THR A 617 -4.41 -29.74 11.75
C THR A 617 -3.79 -28.67 12.65
N ALA A 618 -3.46 -29.07 13.88
CA ALA A 618 -2.74 -28.27 14.84
C ALA A 618 -1.32 -27.97 14.32
N GLY A 619 -1.01 -26.68 14.15
CA GLY A 619 0.37 -26.23 13.96
C GLY A 619 0.55 -24.87 13.29
N TYR A 620 -0.36 -24.42 12.42
CA TYR A 620 -0.10 -23.26 11.53
C TYR A 620 -1.27 -22.28 11.34
N ASN A 621 -2.32 -22.36 12.17
CA ASN A 621 -3.57 -21.62 11.96
C ASN A 621 -3.81 -20.46 12.95
N SER A 622 -2.96 -20.28 13.95
CA SER A 622 -2.94 -19.12 14.85
C SER A 622 -1.54 -18.52 14.93
N LEU A 623 -1.43 -17.20 15.06
CA LEU A 623 -0.15 -16.49 15.19
C LEU A 623 -0.11 -15.71 16.49
N ASP A 624 1.02 -15.75 17.18
CA ASP A 624 1.29 -14.88 18.33
C ASP A 624 1.87 -13.53 17.90
N TYR A 625 2.08 -12.63 18.87
CA TYR A 625 2.59 -11.28 18.59
C TYR A 625 3.96 -11.31 17.89
N MET A 626 4.85 -12.23 18.27
CA MET A 626 6.20 -12.32 17.70
C MET A 626 6.18 -12.90 16.29
N ASP A 627 5.24 -13.78 15.98
CA ASP A 627 4.98 -14.20 14.61
C ASP A 627 4.54 -13.03 13.74
N TYR A 628 3.69 -12.14 14.27
CA TYR A 628 3.35 -10.89 13.59
C TYR A 628 4.54 -9.94 13.44
N MET A 629 5.47 -9.90 14.40
CA MET A 629 6.70 -9.11 14.26
C MET A 629 7.59 -9.67 13.14
N ARG A 630 7.75 -11.00 13.07
CA ARG A 630 8.46 -11.68 11.96
C ARG A 630 7.86 -11.27 10.61
N ILE A 631 6.54 -11.31 10.49
CA ILE A 631 5.82 -10.90 9.29
C ILE A 631 6.13 -9.45 8.91
N LEU A 632 6.01 -8.52 9.85
CA LEU A 632 6.24 -7.10 9.58
C LEU A 632 7.69 -6.83 9.17
N LEU A 633 8.66 -7.55 9.77
CA LEU A 633 10.08 -7.45 9.43
C LEU A 633 10.40 -7.99 8.01
N LEU A 634 9.66 -9.01 7.59
CA LEU A 634 9.80 -9.64 6.26
C LEU A 634 9.30 -8.74 5.14
N ILE A 635 8.22 -7.98 5.38
CA ILE A 635 7.66 -7.06 4.40
C ILE A 635 8.27 -5.64 4.46
N LYS A 636 9.02 -5.32 5.52
CA LYS A 636 9.68 -4.03 5.67
C LYS A 636 10.75 -3.85 4.59
N ASP A 637 10.82 -2.65 4.03
CA ASP A 637 11.88 -2.24 3.11
C ASP A 637 13.27 -2.60 3.65
N ARG A 638 14.12 -3.19 2.80
CA ARG A 638 15.40 -3.75 3.25
C ARG A 638 16.34 -2.67 3.75
N THR A 639 16.40 -1.54 3.05
CA THR A 639 17.27 -0.42 3.43
C THR A 639 16.81 0.17 4.76
N ALA A 640 15.51 0.45 4.91
CA ALA A 640 14.94 0.97 6.15
C ALA A 640 15.11 -0.01 7.32
N ARG A 641 14.96 -1.32 7.08
CA ARG A 641 15.20 -2.35 8.09
C ARG A 641 16.66 -2.37 8.52
N ASN A 642 17.59 -2.43 7.57
CA ASN A 642 19.02 -2.48 7.87
C ASN A 642 19.50 -1.21 8.59
N ALA A 643 18.95 -0.04 8.22
CA ALA A 643 19.19 1.22 8.93
C ALA A 643 18.63 1.20 10.36
N GLY A 644 17.44 0.64 10.56
CA GLY A 644 16.85 0.42 11.89
C GLY A 644 17.71 -0.52 12.76
N ILE A 645 18.21 -1.62 12.20
CA ILE A 645 19.14 -2.54 12.88
C ILE A 645 20.40 -1.78 13.34
N MET A 646 21.03 -1.04 12.44
CA MET A 646 22.23 -0.27 12.78
C MET A 646 21.95 0.80 13.85
N SER A 647 20.80 1.46 13.79
CA SER A 647 20.39 2.46 14.79
C SER A 647 20.18 1.79 16.17
N ALA A 648 19.56 0.61 16.20
CA ALA A 648 19.43 -0.17 17.43
C ALA A 648 20.80 -0.60 17.98
N MET A 649 21.74 -1.01 17.13
CA MET A 649 23.13 -1.29 17.54
C MET A 649 23.81 -0.07 18.16
N GLU A 650 23.65 1.11 17.55
CA GLU A 650 24.19 2.35 18.10
C GLU A 650 23.62 2.67 19.48
N LEU A 651 22.30 2.51 19.67
CA LEU A 651 21.66 2.73 20.96
C LEU A 651 22.21 1.81 22.06
N VAL A 652 22.43 0.53 21.75
CA VAL A 652 23.07 -0.41 22.69
C VAL A 652 24.52 -0.01 22.98
N MET A 653 25.29 0.38 21.96
CA MET A 653 26.67 0.84 22.15
C MET A 653 26.75 2.10 23.01
N ILE A 654 25.81 3.03 22.85
CA ILE A 654 25.67 4.21 23.70
C ILE A 654 25.32 3.80 25.14
N ALA A 655 24.40 2.86 25.33
CA ALA A 655 24.05 2.32 26.65
C ALA A 655 25.24 1.64 27.36
N LEU A 656 26.18 1.08 26.60
CA LEU A 656 27.45 0.52 27.10
C LEU A 656 28.52 1.59 27.41
N GLY A 657 28.23 2.87 27.16
CA GLY A 657 29.11 4.00 27.46
C GLY A 657 29.89 4.56 26.27
N HIS A 658 29.63 4.08 25.04
CA HIS A 658 30.26 4.60 23.82
C HIS A 658 29.40 5.70 23.17
N GLU A 659 29.25 6.84 23.84
CA GLU A 659 28.32 7.92 23.42
C GLU A 659 28.57 8.43 21.98
N ASP A 660 29.84 8.48 21.56
CA ASP A 660 30.26 8.92 20.22
C ASP A 660 30.19 7.80 19.15
N PHE A 661 29.77 6.59 19.51
CA PHE A 661 29.74 5.47 18.57
C PHE A 661 28.74 5.75 17.44
N ARG A 662 29.22 5.78 16.20
CA ARG A 662 28.37 5.87 15.01
C ARG A 662 28.79 4.88 13.93
N MET A 663 27.83 4.14 13.39
CA MET A 663 28.08 3.04 12.44
C MET A 663 28.74 3.53 11.13
N LYS A 664 28.52 4.79 10.72
CA LYS A 664 29.20 5.43 9.58
C LYS A 664 30.73 5.48 9.68
N GLU A 665 31.30 5.34 10.87
CA GLU A 665 32.75 5.36 11.08
C GLU A 665 33.39 3.98 10.92
N TYR A 666 32.57 2.94 10.79
CA TYR A 666 33.00 1.54 10.79
C TYR A 666 32.97 0.94 9.38
N ILE A 667 34.00 0.15 9.09
CA ILE A 667 34.19 -0.53 7.82
C ILE A 667 34.12 -2.05 7.97
N TYR A 668 33.76 -2.72 6.88
CA TYR A 668 33.86 -4.17 6.76
C TYR A 668 34.91 -4.64 5.76
N GLU A 669 35.37 -3.74 4.87
CA GLU A 669 36.37 -4.05 3.84
C GLU A 669 37.33 -2.88 3.65
N ALA A 670 38.61 -3.19 3.51
CA ALA A 670 39.62 -2.24 3.05
C ALA A 670 40.42 -2.88 1.91
N SER A 671 40.84 -2.05 0.96
CA SER A 671 41.67 -2.45 -0.17
C SER A 671 42.80 -1.45 -0.38
N GLY A 672 43.95 -1.95 -0.84
CA GLY A 672 45.16 -1.16 -0.90
C GLY A 672 46.22 -1.78 -1.79
N THR A 673 47.44 -1.24 -1.70
CA THR A 673 48.58 -1.75 -2.45
C THR A 673 49.84 -1.66 -1.61
N ALA A 674 50.67 -2.70 -1.67
CA ALA A 674 52.01 -2.72 -1.14
C ALA A 674 53.02 -2.88 -2.28
N VAL A 675 54.09 -2.10 -2.22
CA VAL A 675 55.17 -2.05 -3.21
C VAL A 675 56.46 -2.50 -2.55
N PHE A 676 57.08 -3.52 -3.14
CA PHE A 676 58.32 -4.14 -2.68
C PHE A 676 59.42 -3.97 -3.70
N VAL A 677 60.66 -3.91 -3.22
CA VAL A 677 61.85 -3.91 -4.07
C VAL A 677 62.74 -5.09 -3.68
N TYR A 678 63.19 -5.82 -4.70
CA TYR A 678 64.22 -6.84 -4.53
C TYR A 678 65.59 -6.18 -4.41
N VAL A 679 66.22 -6.35 -3.25
CA VAL A 679 67.40 -5.57 -2.84
C VAL A 679 68.60 -5.79 -3.79
N LYS A 680 68.71 -6.96 -4.41
CA LYS A 680 69.87 -7.31 -5.25
C LYS A 680 69.87 -6.71 -6.66
N ASN A 681 68.70 -6.43 -7.25
CA ASN A 681 68.62 -5.95 -8.63
C ASN A 681 67.68 -4.74 -8.83
N GLY A 682 67.03 -4.26 -7.76
CA GLY A 682 66.12 -3.11 -7.81
C GLY A 682 64.76 -3.39 -8.45
N GLN A 683 64.43 -4.65 -8.75
CA GLN A 683 63.14 -5.01 -9.35
C GLN A 683 61.99 -4.78 -8.38
N THR A 684 60.94 -4.13 -8.87
CA THR A 684 59.77 -3.76 -8.08
C THR A 684 58.62 -4.75 -8.27
N TYR A 685 57.90 -5.03 -7.19
CA TYR A 685 56.71 -5.86 -7.16
C TYR A 685 55.59 -5.10 -6.49
N SER A 686 54.40 -5.17 -7.08
CA SER A 686 53.19 -4.63 -6.48
C SER A 686 52.26 -5.78 -6.10
N GLN A 687 51.80 -5.77 -4.87
CA GLN A 687 50.84 -6.72 -4.33
C GLN A 687 49.62 -5.96 -3.83
N LYS A 688 48.43 -6.41 -4.25
CA LYS A 688 47.17 -5.88 -3.70
C LYS A 688 47.05 -6.31 -2.24
N LEU A 689 46.69 -5.35 -1.40
CA LEU A 689 46.24 -5.57 -0.03
C LEU A 689 44.72 -5.61 -0.04
N GLY A 690 44.13 -6.45 0.79
CA GLY A 690 42.68 -6.45 0.92
C GLY A 690 42.16 -7.51 1.88
N TYR A 691 41.23 -7.07 2.73
CA TYR A 691 40.51 -7.93 3.64
C TYR A 691 39.05 -7.51 3.72
N SER A 692 38.16 -8.49 3.88
CA SER A 692 36.72 -8.33 4.02
C SER A 692 36.22 -9.29 5.11
N TYR A 693 35.36 -8.81 6.01
CA TYR A 693 34.66 -9.69 6.95
C TYR A 693 33.53 -10.50 6.29
N ILE A 694 33.01 -10.01 5.15
CA ILE A 694 31.96 -10.68 4.38
C ILE A 694 32.56 -11.65 3.37
#